data_AF-A0AAD8ZWF1-F1
#
_entry.id   AF-A0AAD8ZWF1-F1
#
_cell.length_a   1.000
_cell.length_b   1.000
_cell.length_c   1.000
_cell.angle_alpha   90.00
_cell.angle_beta   90.00
_cell.angle_gamma   90.00
#
_symmetry.space_group_name_H-M   'P 1'
#
loop_
_entity.id
_entity.type
_entity.pdbx_description
1 polymer ?
#
loop_
_entity_poly.entity_id
_entity_poly.type
_entity_poly.pdbx_seq_one_letter_code
_entity_poly.pdbx_strand_id
1 'polypeptide(L)'
;MSEGSKRGCVESHRQVKCASNTPEQGKHKQRKCDLPLGVSAEPSTGPEEAAKRCLMAGDVEVYLSQVHDGSVSSGFRALYEERLLLDVTLLIEEHHFQAHKALLATQSDYFRVMFTADMRERDQDKIHMKGLTAAGFGHVLRFMYYGSLELSMPTVQEILQAAMYVQLTEAVEFCCSFLLAKICLENCAEVMRLLDDFSVGVEGVQEQLDAFLLENFVPLMARPDFLSYLNLEKLMAYLGSDRLSRFAELELYEAVQAWLRHDRRRWRHTDAVVQNLRFCLMTPTQVFEKVSAGGRVQGALRSPRQSMAVNRIRFVPQVKTSEFYRYSRQLRQEVDQALNYFHSVNEQPLVENKSTRIRSVRPQTAVFRGMIGHSMVNSKILLLHRPKVWWELEGPQVPLRPDCLAIVNNFAFLLGGEELGPDGEFHASSKVYRYDPRQNSWLRMADMSVPRSEFAVGVIGKFIYAVAGRTRDETFYSTERYDIAEDKWEFVDPYPVNKYGHEGTVLNGKLYITGGITSSSTSKQVCVFDPEREGPSEQRPRRTPVLTSCWENKSKMNYARCFHKMISHNGKLYVFGGVCVILRASFESQGCPSTEMYNPETDEWTILASMPIGRSGHGVAVLDKQIMVLGGLCYNGHYSDSILTFDPEENKWKEDEYPRMPCKLDGLQVCSLHFPDARLLLCPVSGSWRWACAVGAGASPAAQVTHNRADGQKFSTERYVTMANEARPCPCALGDRMDYGSLGEEIRIEHVDAYVVKPTSAPGKAVIVIQDIFGWQLPNTRYMADMLVVCPDFFVGKEPWSPSNDWSTFQLWLEDRKPTSINKEVDVVLKYLKDQCGAQRIGVVGFCWGGVASHYMALQYPEISAGVSVYGIIREKEDSYELKSPTLFIFGEKDPVITLEQVKGLETKLKERCSVDYQVKIFPNQTHGFVHRKREDINELDRPYILEAREDMGPSGPPVVPTHLDSTPVVPTRPNSTPVVPTRPDSTPVLSTMQ
;
A
#
# COMPACT_ATOMS: atom_id res chain seq x y z
N MET A 1 31.30 44.50 21.86
CA MET A 1 32.48 44.89 22.65
C MET A 1 33.62 44.02 22.13
N SER A 2 34.66 44.52 21.43
CA SER A 2 35.72 45.46 21.85
C SER A 2 36.52 44.90 23.04
N GLU A 3 37.84 44.74 23.03
CA GLU A 3 38.95 45.28 22.19
C GLU A 3 40.01 44.16 21.94
N GLY A 4 41.12 44.28 21.18
CA GLY A 4 41.63 45.28 20.22
C GLY A 4 43.18 45.31 20.11
N SER A 5 43.75 45.62 18.93
CA SER A 5 45.15 46.10 18.69
C SER A 5 46.34 45.12 18.99
N LYS A 6 47.55 45.18 18.37
CA LYS A 6 48.19 46.17 17.46
C LYS A 6 49.48 45.62 16.77
N ARG A 7 49.97 46.34 15.72
CA ARG A 7 51.31 46.29 15.03
C ARG A 7 51.53 45.18 13.97
N GLY A 8 52.18 45.43 12.82
CA GLY A 8 52.52 46.73 12.18
C GLY A 8 53.56 46.71 11.03
N CYS A 9 53.39 47.62 10.05
CA CYS A 9 54.33 48.04 8.96
C CYS A 9 54.66 46.98 7.87
N VAL A 10 55.15 47.30 6.66
CA VAL A 10 55.68 48.54 6.03
C VAL A 10 55.29 48.63 4.53
N GLU A 11 55.13 49.85 3.96
CA GLU A 11 55.42 50.30 2.55
C GLU A 11 54.94 49.52 1.28
N SER A 12 54.71 50.11 0.08
CA SER A 12 54.59 51.53 -0.35
C SER A 12 53.85 51.71 -1.71
N HIS A 13 53.54 52.98 -2.04
CA HIS A 13 53.26 53.60 -3.37
C HIS A 13 52.17 53.10 -4.36
N ARG A 14 51.26 54.04 -4.68
CA ARG A 14 50.51 54.15 -5.95
C ARG A 14 51.36 54.82 -7.04
N GLN A 15 51.12 54.49 -8.31
CA GLN A 15 50.75 55.50 -9.33
C GLN A 15 50.02 54.86 -10.55
N VAL A 16 49.61 55.68 -11.53
CA VAL A 16 48.53 55.38 -12.50
C VAL A 16 48.91 55.80 -13.92
N LYS A 17 48.66 54.96 -14.94
CA LYS A 17 48.07 55.36 -16.26
C LYS A 17 47.79 54.20 -17.26
N CYS A 18 46.52 54.11 -17.66
CA CYS A 18 45.95 53.94 -19.01
C CYS A 18 46.58 53.06 -20.13
N ALA A 19 45.68 52.23 -20.71
CA ALA A 19 45.36 52.07 -22.15
C ALA A 19 45.86 50.85 -22.97
N SER A 20 44.90 50.24 -23.71
CA SER A 20 44.99 49.53 -25.02
C SER A 20 46.03 48.40 -25.20
N ASN A 21 45.71 47.19 -25.68
CA ASN A 21 44.67 46.79 -26.66
C ASN A 21 44.11 45.35 -26.45
N THR A 22 43.00 45.06 -27.14
CA THR A 22 42.23 43.80 -27.26
C THR A 22 42.80 42.87 -28.37
N PRO A 23 42.32 41.61 -28.61
CA PRO A 23 41.03 40.97 -28.23
C PRO A 23 41.21 39.50 -27.69
N GLU A 24 40.31 38.48 -27.72
CA GLU A 24 38.98 38.30 -28.34
C GLU A 24 38.03 37.25 -27.68
N GLN A 25 38.05 35.96 -28.11
CA GLN A 25 37.00 34.94 -27.95
C GLN A 25 37.29 33.90 -26.81
N GLY A 26 36.30 33.22 -26.20
CA GLY A 26 34.85 33.46 -26.26
C GLY A 26 33.90 32.30 -25.88
N LYS A 27 33.48 32.20 -24.60
CA LYS A 27 32.13 31.75 -24.11
C LYS A 27 31.70 30.27 -24.37
N HIS A 28 30.59 29.70 -23.87
CA HIS A 28 29.83 29.73 -22.57
C HIS A 28 29.03 28.40 -22.48
N LYS A 29 28.88 27.70 -21.34
CA LYS A 29 27.94 27.91 -20.19
C LYS A 29 26.45 28.11 -20.52
N GLN A 30 25.63 27.09 -20.25
CA GLN A 30 24.16 27.17 -20.05
C GLN A 30 23.81 27.45 -18.57
N ARG A 31 22.59 27.95 -18.29
CA ARG A 31 21.92 27.82 -16.97
C ARG A 31 20.41 28.16 -16.99
N LYS A 32 19.61 27.26 -16.40
CA LYS A 32 18.27 27.41 -15.77
C LYS A 32 17.14 28.21 -16.46
N CYS A 33 15.98 27.56 -16.50
CA CYS A 33 14.65 28.18 -16.45
C CYS A 33 13.94 27.75 -15.16
N ASP A 34 12.96 28.53 -14.69
CA ASP A 34 11.99 28.14 -13.66
C ASP A 34 10.60 28.68 -14.12
N LEU A 35 9.51 27.92 -13.91
CA LEU A 35 8.13 28.25 -14.32
C LEU A 35 7.10 27.64 -13.34
N PRO A 36 6.01 28.36 -13.02
CA PRO A 36 4.79 27.77 -12.47
C PRO A 36 3.62 27.84 -13.49
N LEU A 37 2.68 26.89 -13.41
CA LEU A 37 1.43 26.87 -14.16
C LEU A 37 0.23 26.84 -13.22
N GLY A 38 -0.88 27.49 -13.60
CA GLY A 38 -2.12 27.39 -12.84
C GLY A 38 -3.28 28.29 -13.29
N VAL A 39 -4.26 27.64 -13.94
CA VAL A 39 -5.73 27.80 -13.78
C VAL A 39 -6.53 28.41 -14.95
N SER A 40 -7.53 27.62 -15.36
CA SER A 40 -8.76 27.93 -16.13
C SER A 40 -8.64 28.42 -17.58
N ALA A 41 -9.50 27.83 -18.43
CA ALA A 41 -9.93 28.37 -19.72
C ALA A 41 -11.40 27.99 -19.95
N GLU A 42 -12.21 28.95 -20.36
CA GLU A 42 -13.53 28.85 -21.03
C GLU A 42 -13.71 30.19 -21.78
N PRO A 43 -14.47 30.28 -22.90
CA PRO A 43 -13.96 31.05 -24.05
C PRO A 43 -14.70 32.36 -24.44
N SER A 44 -14.07 33.05 -25.40
CA SER A 44 -14.60 34.04 -26.36
C SER A 44 -14.76 35.51 -25.93
N THR A 45 -13.98 36.41 -26.57
CA THR A 45 -14.43 37.46 -27.52
C THR A 45 -13.33 38.51 -27.77
N GLY A 46 -13.28 39.11 -28.97
CA GLY A 46 -12.48 40.32 -29.27
C GLY A 46 -11.05 40.08 -29.83
N PRO A 47 -10.59 40.87 -30.83
CA PRO A 47 -9.25 40.78 -31.40
C PRO A 47 -8.30 41.93 -30.98
N GLU A 48 -7.02 41.79 -31.36
CA GLU A 48 -5.96 42.83 -31.49
C GLU A 48 -5.59 43.71 -30.27
N GLU A 49 -4.41 43.45 -29.69
CA GLU A 49 -3.20 44.25 -30.00
C GLU A 49 -1.91 43.46 -29.66
N ALA A 50 -0.92 43.46 -30.57
CA ALA A 50 0.25 42.59 -30.48
C ALA A 50 1.52 43.30 -29.95
N ALA A 51 1.93 42.99 -28.72
CA ALA A 51 3.13 43.55 -28.11
C ALA A 51 4.43 42.96 -28.71
N LYS A 52 5.16 43.78 -29.48
CA LYS A 52 6.47 43.42 -30.06
C LYS A 52 7.51 43.11 -28.99
N ARG A 53 8.27 42.02 -29.15
CA ARG A 53 9.52 41.74 -28.40
C ARG A 53 10.72 41.79 -29.34
N CYS A 54 11.41 42.93 -29.37
CA CYS A 54 12.74 43.02 -29.99
C CYS A 54 13.81 42.53 -29.01
N LEU A 55 14.66 41.60 -29.46
CA LEU A 55 15.91 41.25 -28.77
C LEU A 55 17.02 42.19 -29.25
N MET A 56 17.41 43.16 -28.40
CA MET A 56 18.42 44.15 -28.75
C MET A 56 19.85 43.59 -28.64
N ALA A 57 20.57 43.56 -29.76
CA ALA A 57 21.97 43.13 -29.83
C ALA A 57 22.81 43.91 -30.87
N GLY A 58 22.59 45.22 -30.99
CA GLY A 58 23.40 46.16 -31.79
C GLY A 58 22.87 46.40 -33.21
N ASP A 59 22.54 47.66 -33.51
CA ASP A 59 22.31 48.32 -34.81
C ASP A 59 21.48 47.61 -35.91
N VAL A 60 20.83 46.49 -35.60
CA VAL A 60 19.98 45.71 -36.52
C VAL A 60 18.59 45.51 -35.92
N GLU A 61 17.57 46.13 -36.52
CA GLU A 61 16.17 45.84 -36.19
C GLU A 61 15.72 44.55 -36.89
N VAL A 62 15.37 43.53 -36.11
CA VAL A 62 14.82 42.27 -36.63
C VAL A 62 13.29 42.28 -36.48
N TYR A 63 12.59 42.33 -37.61
CA TYR A 63 11.15 42.13 -37.65
C TYR A 63 10.82 40.63 -37.71
N LEU A 64 10.07 40.14 -36.73
CA LEU A 64 9.55 38.77 -36.68
C LEU A 64 8.04 38.80 -36.93
N SER A 65 7.61 38.24 -38.06
CA SER A 65 6.20 38.17 -38.45
C SER A 65 5.51 36.95 -37.84
N GLN A 66 4.60 37.17 -36.90
CA GLN A 66 3.85 36.09 -36.23
C GLN A 66 2.85 35.35 -37.13
N VAL A 67 2.61 35.84 -38.36
CA VAL A 67 1.71 35.20 -39.34
C VAL A 67 2.45 34.51 -40.48
N HIS A 68 3.79 34.57 -40.54
CA HIS A 68 4.55 34.04 -41.68
C HIS A 68 4.39 32.53 -41.83
N ASP A 69 4.66 31.77 -40.77
CA ASP A 69 4.65 30.30 -40.79
C ASP A 69 3.23 29.76 -41.05
N GLY A 70 2.21 30.43 -40.51
CA GLY A 70 0.81 30.20 -40.83
C GLY A 70 0.45 30.50 -42.29
N SER A 71 0.98 31.60 -42.86
CA SER A 71 0.77 31.95 -44.27
C SER A 71 1.41 30.93 -45.22
N VAL A 72 2.62 30.44 -44.93
CA VAL A 72 3.32 29.44 -45.75
C VAL A 72 2.60 28.09 -45.71
N SER A 73 2.23 27.61 -44.52
CA SER A 73 1.49 26.34 -44.36
C SER A 73 0.09 26.39 -44.98
N SER A 74 -0.63 27.51 -44.83
CA SER A 74 -1.93 27.70 -45.51
C SER A 74 -1.79 27.80 -47.04
N GLY A 75 -0.71 28.38 -47.56
CA GLY A 75 -0.41 28.44 -48.99
C GLY A 75 -0.15 27.06 -49.60
N PHE A 76 0.68 26.21 -48.96
CA PHE A 76 0.88 24.83 -49.42
C PHE A 76 -0.40 23.99 -49.38
N ARG A 77 -1.30 24.25 -48.42
CA ARG A 77 -2.62 23.61 -48.35
C ARG A 77 -3.53 24.04 -49.49
N ALA A 78 -3.63 25.33 -49.78
CA ALA A 78 -4.42 25.84 -50.91
C ALA A 78 -3.94 25.28 -52.26
N LEU A 79 -2.61 25.28 -52.49
CA LEU A 79 -2.01 24.67 -53.68
C LEU A 79 -2.35 23.17 -53.81
N TYR A 80 -2.37 22.44 -52.69
CA TYR A 80 -2.72 21.02 -52.66
C TYR A 80 -4.21 20.77 -52.95
N GLU A 81 -5.11 21.57 -52.36
CA GLU A 81 -6.55 21.51 -52.59
C GLU A 81 -6.92 21.86 -54.05
N GLU A 82 -6.27 22.88 -54.64
CA GLU A 82 -6.41 23.27 -56.05
C GLU A 82 -5.63 22.37 -57.04
N ARG A 83 -4.81 21.43 -56.52
CA ARG A 83 -3.88 20.55 -57.26
C ARG A 83 -2.85 21.28 -58.15
N LEU A 84 -2.42 22.45 -57.71
CA LEU A 84 -1.37 23.24 -58.36
C LEU A 84 0.02 22.84 -57.86
N LEU A 85 1.03 22.94 -58.73
CA LEU A 85 2.47 22.78 -58.42
C LEU A 85 2.89 21.43 -57.79
N LEU A 86 2.05 20.38 -57.88
CA LEU A 86 2.37 19.04 -57.41
C LEU A 86 3.43 18.38 -58.32
N ASP A 87 4.65 18.23 -57.80
CA ASP A 87 5.87 17.82 -58.53
C ASP A 87 6.32 16.38 -58.24
N VAL A 88 5.53 15.60 -57.49
CA VAL A 88 5.70 14.15 -57.33
C VAL A 88 4.36 13.42 -57.25
N THR A 89 4.32 12.21 -57.81
CA THR A 89 3.26 11.22 -57.59
C THR A 89 3.83 9.98 -56.90
N LEU A 90 3.42 9.75 -55.66
CA LEU A 90 3.75 8.56 -54.90
C LEU A 90 2.73 7.46 -55.20
N LEU A 91 3.21 6.26 -55.51
CA LEU A 91 2.42 5.10 -55.93
C LEU A 91 2.48 4.06 -54.81
N ILE A 92 1.35 3.84 -54.13
CA ILE A 92 1.19 2.95 -52.98
C ILE A 92 -0.02 2.07 -53.24
N GLU A 93 0.20 0.75 -53.29
CA GLU A 93 -0.81 -0.21 -53.77
C GLU A 93 -1.32 0.24 -55.16
N GLU A 94 -2.64 0.27 -55.37
CA GLU A 94 -3.29 0.79 -56.59
C GLU A 94 -3.60 2.31 -56.52
N HIS A 95 -3.09 3.03 -55.52
CA HIS A 95 -3.42 4.43 -55.25
C HIS A 95 -2.30 5.40 -55.64
N HIS A 96 -2.71 6.56 -56.19
CA HIS A 96 -1.82 7.62 -56.67
C HIS A 96 -1.93 8.87 -55.78
N PHE A 97 -0.89 9.16 -54.99
CA PHE A 97 -0.82 10.34 -54.12
C PHE A 97 0.06 11.42 -54.74
N GLN A 98 -0.56 12.47 -55.29
CA GLN A 98 0.18 13.64 -55.78
C GLN A 98 0.55 14.56 -54.61
N ALA A 99 1.77 15.11 -54.58
CA ALA A 99 2.26 15.95 -53.49
C ALA A 99 3.35 16.93 -53.94
N HIS A 100 3.81 17.80 -53.03
CA HIS A 100 4.97 18.67 -53.20
C HIS A 100 6.23 18.05 -52.56
N LYS A 101 7.29 17.79 -53.33
CA LYS A 101 8.60 17.28 -52.84
C LYS A 101 9.15 18.17 -51.73
N ALA A 102 9.03 19.49 -51.90
CA ALA A 102 9.48 20.48 -50.92
C ALA A 102 8.82 20.31 -49.54
N LEU A 103 7.48 20.21 -49.47
CA LEU A 103 6.79 20.05 -48.19
C LEU A 103 7.16 18.71 -47.53
N LEU A 104 7.12 17.62 -48.28
CA LEU A 104 7.50 16.29 -47.79
C LEU A 104 8.93 16.28 -47.22
N ALA A 105 9.89 16.93 -47.89
CA ALA A 105 11.27 17.07 -47.43
C ALA A 105 11.46 17.99 -46.22
N THR A 106 10.48 18.84 -45.87
CA THR A 106 10.51 19.60 -44.60
C THR A 106 9.90 18.85 -43.42
N GLN A 107 8.97 17.92 -43.68
CA GLN A 107 8.22 17.19 -42.63
C GLN A 107 8.79 15.79 -42.33
N SER A 108 9.65 15.24 -43.20
CA SER A 108 10.16 13.88 -43.04
C SER A 108 11.59 13.78 -43.57
N ASP A 109 12.53 13.33 -42.73
CA ASP A 109 13.92 13.13 -43.14
C ASP A 109 14.06 11.99 -44.18
N TYR A 110 13.15 11.02 -44.21
CA TYR A 110 13.08 10.01 -45.28
C TYR A 110 12.91 10.65 -46.67
N PHE A 111 11.86 11.46 -46.86
CA PHE A 111 11.64 12.19 -48.11
C PHE A 111 12.72 13.24 -48.38
N ARG A 112 13.28 13.86 -47.34
CA ARG A 112 14.41 14.80 -47.47
C ARG A 112 15.64 14.12 -48.06
N VAL A 113 16.01 12.94 -47.56
CA VAL A 113 17.10 12.14 -48.15
C VAL A 113 16.73 11.71 -49.57
N MET A 114 15.53 11.18 -49.80
CA MET A 114 15.06 10.75 -51.12
C MET A 114 15.13 11.84 -52.20
N PHE A 115 14.84 13.11 -51.84
CA PHE A 115 14.78 14.22 -52.79
C PHE A 115 16.04 15.10 -52.84
N THR A 116 16.96 15.01 -51.86
CA THR A 116 18.19 15.85 -51.83
C THR A 116 19.51 15.08 -51.90
N ALA A 117 19.53 13.78 -51.59
CA ALA A 117 20.71 12.94 -51.79
C ALA A 117 20.83 12.50 -53.26
N ASP A 118 21.90 11.77 -53.60
CA ASP A 118 22.09 11.20 -54.94
C ASP A 118 21.33 9.87 -55.11
N MET A 119 20.02 9.94 -54.92
CA MET A 119 19.07 8.84 -55.11
C MET A 119 18.38 8.97 -56.47
N ARG A 120 18.11 7.83 -57.12
CA ARG A 120 17.47 7.78 -58.44
C ARG A 120 16.05 8.36 -58.41
N GLU A 121 15.42 8.34 -57.25
CA GLU A 121 14.07 8.79 -56.94
C GLU A 121 13.93 10.32 -57.01
N ARG A 122 15.01 11.08 -56.77
CA ARG A 122 15.08 12.55 -56.95
C ARG A 122 14.58 12.97 -58.32
N ASP A 123 15.11 12.31 -59.34
CA ASP A 123 14.94 12.62 -60.76
C ASP A 123 13.72 11.91 -61.40
N GLN A 124 12.76 11.47 -60.56
CA GLN A 124 11.52 10.81 -60.98
C GLN A 124 10.28 11.62 -60.58
N ASP A 125 9.28 11.63 -61.46
CA ASP A 125 7.95 12.21 -61.21
C ASP A 125 6.98 11.21 -60.57
N LYS A 126 7.30 9.91 -60.67
CA LYS A 126 6.48 8.78 -60.20
C LYS A 126 7.35 7.81 -59.41
N ILE A 127 7.04 7.60 -58.13
CA ILE A 127 7.86 6.81 -57.20
C ILE A 127 7.00 5.72 -56.56
N HIS A 128 7.39 4.45 -56.70
CA HIS A 128 6.70 3.33 -56.07
C HIS A 128 7.21 3.08 -54.65
N MET A 129 6.38 3.41 -53.65
CA MET A 129 6.66 3.10 -52.24
C MET A 129 6.07 1.74 -51.89
N LYS A 130 6.90 0.84 -51.33
CA LYS A 130 6.53 -0.56 -51.05
C LYS A 130 6.55 -0.82 -49.54
N GLY A 131 5.56 -1.55 -49.04
CA GLY A 131 5.42 -1.86 -47.61
C GLY A 131 4.56 -0.85 -46.83
N LEU A 132 3.69 -0.11 -47.52
CA LEU A 132 2.70 0.80 -46.95
C LEU A 132 1.30 0.45 -47.48
N THR A 133 0.27 0.68 -46.66
CA THR A 133 -1.12 0.74 -47.12
C THR A 133 -1.45 2.15 -47.58
N ALA A 134 -2.37 2.28 -48.53
CA ALA A 134 -2.84 3.58 -49.01
C ALA A 134 -3.61 4.36 -47.93
N ALA A 135 -4.33 3.68 -47.04
CA ALA A 135 -5.07 4.33 -45.95
C ALA A 135 -4.12 4.92 -44.89
N GLY A 136 -3.18 4.12 -44.36
CA GLY A 136 -2.17 4.59 -43.41
C GLY A 136 -1.35 5.77 -43.94
N PHE A 137 -0.88 5.69 -45.19
CA PHE A 137 -0.17 6.81 -45.82
C PHE A 137 -1.07 8.02 -46.06
N GLY A 138 -2.35 7.83 -46.43
CA GLY A 138 -3.31 8.91 -46.61
C GLY A 138 -3.51 9.76 -45.35
N HIS A 139 -3.57 9.12 -44.18
CA HIS A 139 -3.61 9.82 -42.89
C HIS A 139 -2.32 10.60 -42.59
N VAL A 140 -1.15 10.00 -42.85
CA VAL A 140 0.16 10.65 -42.64
C VAL A 140 0.36 11.85 -43.59
N LEU A 141 -0.01 11.70 -44.87
CA LEU A 141 0.02 12.78 -45.84
C LEU A 141 -0.94 13.92 -45.44
N ARG A 142 -2.14 13.59 -44.94
CA ARG A 142 -3.08 14.59 -44.39
C ARG A 142 -2.46 15.32 -43.20
N PHE A 143 -1.79 14.64 -42.27
CA PHE A 143 -1.07 15.32 -41.19
C PHE A 143 -0.03 16.32 -41.72
N MET A 144 0.79 15.94 -42.72
CA MET A 144 1.82 16.82 -43.31
C MET A 144 1.28 18.12 -43.95
N TYR A 145 0.02 18.17 -44.40
CA TYR A 145 -0.61 19.40 -44.93
C TYR A 145 -1.53 20.12 -43.93
N TYR A 146 -2.15 19.39 -42.99
CA TYR A 146 -3.22 19.91 -42.13
C TYR A 146 -2.79 20.13 -40.66
N GLY A 147 -1.71 19.48 -40.22
CA GLY A 147 -1.25 19.51 -38.82
C GLY A 147 -2.13 18.70 -37.85
N SER A 148 -3.03 17.87 -38.38
CA SER A 148 -4.05 17.14 -37.63
C SER A 148 -3.98 15.64 -37.93
N LEU A 149 -3.84 14.80 -36.91
CA LEU A 149 -3.86 13.35 -37.02
C LEU A 149 -4.98 12.75 -36.15
N GLU A 150 -5.87 11.99 -36.77
CA GLU A 150 -6.99 11.31 -36.10
C GLU A 150 -6.65 9.83 -35.92
N LEU A 151 -6.70 9.34 -34.67
CA LEU A 151 -6.34 7.95 -34.32
C LEU A 151 -7.55 7.17 -33.81
N SER A 152 -7.61 5.89 -34.19
CA SER A 152 -8.58 4.91 -33.71
C SER A 152 -7.91 3.54 -33.57
N MET A 153 -8.45 2.64 -32.74
CA MET A 153 -7.86 1.30 -32.57
C MET A 153 -7.74 0.50 -33.90
N PRO A 154 -8.69 0.58 -34.86
CA PRO A 154 -8.49 -0.05 -36.18
C PRO A 154 -7.43 0.62 -37.05
N THR A 155 -7.22 1.94 -36.97
CA THR A 155 -6.32 2.66 -37.89
C THR A 155 -4.90 2.87 -37.35
N VAL A 156 -4.69 2.79 -36.03
CA VAL A 156 -3.40 3.14 -35.40
C VAL A 156 -2.23 2.27 -35.88
N GLN A 157 -2.46 0.99 -36.21
CA GLN A 157 -1.42 0.12 -36.76
C GLN A 157 -0.90 0.63 -38.12
N GLU A 158 -1.80 0.91 -39.06
CA GLU A 158 -1.42 1.38 -40.40
C GLU A 158 -0.79 2.79 -40.36
N ILE A 159 -1.30 3.66 -39.48
CA ILE A 159 -0.78 5.01 -39.29
C ILE A 159 0.61 4.97 -38.65
N LEU A 160 0.83 4.12 -37.63
CA LEU A 160 2.14 3.92 -37.00
C LEU A 160 3.15 3.36 -38.01
N GLN A 161 2.76 2.35 -38.79
CA GLN A 161 3.59 1.80 -39.87
C GLN A 161 4.00 2.88 -40.88
N ALA A 162 3.05 3.70 -41.34
CA ALA A 162 3.31 4.77 -42.29
C ALA A 162 4.20 5.88 -41.70
N ALA A 163 3.94 6.31 -40.47
CA ALA A 163 4.72 7.33 -39.77
C ALA A 163 6.17 6.88 -39.54
N MET A 164 6.40 5.62 -39.14
CA MET A 164 7.74 5.09 -38.93
C MET A 164 8.50 4.90 -40.25
N TYR A 165 7.82 4.44 -41.32
CA TYR A 165 8.43 4.31 -42.65
C TYR A 165 8.98 5.64 -43.19
N VAL A 166 8.21 6.73 -43.03
CA VAL A 166 8.62 8.08 -43.47
C VAL A 166 9.37 8.87 -42.39
N GLN A 167 9.70 8.24 -41.25
CA GLN A 167 10.50 8.84 -40.17
C GLN A 167 9.87 10.13 -39.58
N LEU A 168 8.55 10.11 -39.36
CA LEU A 168 7.76 11.23 -38.81
C LEU A 168 7.59 11.07 -37.30
N THR A 169 8.61 11.43 -36.52
CA THR A 169 8.71 11.15 -35.07
C THR A 169 7.50 11.59 -34.26
N GLU A 170 6.99 12.82 -34.46
CA GLU A 170 5.84 13.35 -33.70
C GLU A 170 4.58 12.47 -33.84
N ALA A 171 4.32 11.93 -35.04
CA ALA A 171 3.19 11.03 -35.27
C ALA A 171 3.42 9.64 -34.63
N VAL A 172 4.68 9.18 -34.57
CA VAL A 172 5.04 7.94 -33.86
C VAL A 172 4.82 8.10 -32.35
N GLU A 173 5.31 9.19 -31.76
CA GLU A 173 5.11 9.52 -30.34
C GLU A 173 3.63 9.66 -29.97
N PHE A 174 2.83 10.29 -30.83
CA PHE A 174 1.38 10.40 -30.65
C PHE A 174 0.67 9.04 -30.75
N CYS A 175 1.02 8.19 -31.73
CA CYS A 175 0.51 6.83 -31.82
C CYS A 175 0.85 5.99 -30.58
N CYS A 176 2.09 6.08 -30.08
CA CYS A 176 2.51 5.37 -28.86
C CYS A 176 1.76 5.88 -27.63
N SER A 177 1.59 7.20 -27.50
CA SER A 177 0.83 7.82 -26.41
C SER A 177 -0.64 7.40 -26.42
N PHE A 178 -1.26 7.32 -27.61
CA PHE A 178 -2.62 6.83 -27.79
C PHE A 178 -2.76 5.35 -27.39
N LEU A 179 -1.82 4.49 -27.81
CA LEU A 179 -1.81 3.08 -27.46
C LEU A 179 -1.66 2.85 -25.95
N LEU A 180 -0.73 3.55 -25.30
CA LEU A 180 -0.53 3.50 -23.85
C LEU A 180 -1.75 4.02 -23.07
N ALA A 181 -2.36 5.13 -23.52
CA ALA A 181 -3.58 5.67 -22.93
C ALA A 181 -4.85 4.81 -23.15
N LYS A 182 -4.73 3.70 -23.88
CA LYS A 182 -5.80 2.72 -24.16
C LYS A 182 -5.44 1.29 -23.79
N ILE A 183 -4.31 1.05 -23.11
CA ILE A 183 -3.90 -0.31 -22.73
C ILE A 183 -4.83 -0.87 -21.64
N CYS A 184 -5.25 -2.11 -21.81
CA CYS A 184 -6.08 -2.86 -20.87
C CYS A 184 -5.73 -4.36 -20.91
N LEU A 185 -6.35 -5.15 -20.03
CA LEU A 185 -6.11 -6.60 -19.97
C LEU A 185 -6.47 -7.31 -21.29
N GLU A 186 -7.37 -6.71 -22.08
CA GLU A 186 -7.90 -7.27 -23.32
C GLU A 186 -7.00 -7.06 -24.54
N ASN A 187 -6.26 -5.94 -24.59
CA ASN A 187 -5.44 -5.56 -25.75
C ASN A 187 -3.93 -5.54 -25.49
N CYS A 188 -3.47 -5.67 -24.22
CA CYS A 188 -2.05 -5.60 -23.86
C CYS A 188 -1.15 -6.53 -24.70
N ALA A 189 -1.59 -7.77 -24.96
CA ALA A 189 -0.82 -8.75 -25.75
C ALA A 189 -0.71 -8.39 -27.25
N GLU A 190 -1.57 -7.50 -27.75
CA GLU A 190 -1.56 -6.98 -29.12
C GLU A 190 -0.79 -5.65 -29.20
N VAL A 191 -1.04 -4.73 -28.27
CA VAL A 191 -0.30 -3.46 -28.15
C VAL A 191 1.20 -3.70 -27.98
N MET A 192 1.60 -4.63 -27.10
CA MET A 192 3.02 -4.96 -26.92
C MET A 192 3.64 -5.59 -28.17
N ARG A 193 2.89 -6.46 -28.88
CA ARG A 193 3.36 -7.09 -30.12
C ARG A 193 3.56 -6.06 -31.23
N LEU A 194 2.61 -5.13 -31.38
CA LEU A 194 2.67 -4.03 -32.34
C LEU A 194 3.93 -3.16 -32.13
N LEU A 195 4.28 -2.89 -30.88
CA LEU A 195 5.44 -2.07 -30.52
C LEU A 195 6.78 -2.85 -30.60
N ASP A 196 6.78 -4.15 -30.32
CA ASP A 196 7.90 -5.07 -30.61
C ASP A 196 8.17 -5.19 -32.13
N ASP A 197 7.14 -5.49 -32.92
CA ASP A 197 7.22 -5.78 -34.36
C ASP A 197 7.76 -4.57 -35.15
N PHE A 198 7.42 -3.35 -34.72
CA PHE A 198 7.98 -2.11 -35.28
C PHE A 198 9.28 -1.66 -34.61
N SER A 199 9.71 -2.29 -33.51
CA SER A 199 10.92 -1.94 -32.75
C SER A 199 10.96 -0.47 -32.33
N VAL A 200 9.87 0.00 -31.70
CA VAL A 200 9.65 1.41 -31.34
C VAL A 200 10.67 1.90 -30.31
N GLY A 201 11.58 2.78 -30.76
CA GLY A 201 12.65 3.37 -29.93
C GLY A 201 12.28 4.62 -29.14
N VAL A 202 10.99 4.86 -28.85
CA VAL A 202 10.53 6.05 -28.12
C VAL A 202 10.80 5.90 -26.62
N GLU A 203 11.42 6.92 -26.01
CA GLU A 203 11.83 6.90 -24.60
C GLU A 203 10.62 6.72 -23.66
N GLY A 204 10.79 5.91 -22.60
CA GLY A 204 9.76 5.65 -21.59
C GLY A 204 8.58 4.76 -22.02
N VAL A 205 8.41 4.42 -23.30
CA VAL A 205 7.30 3.56 -23.77
C VAL A 205 7.41 2.15 -23.20
N GLN A 206 8.59 1.51 -23.31
CA GLN A 206 8.80 0.16 -22.76
C GLN A 206 8.67 0.14 -21.23
N GLU A 207 9.07 1.21 -20.54
CA GLU A 207 8.95 1.29 -19.08
C GLU A 207 7.48 1.31 -18.61
N GLN A 208 6.61 1.99 -19.35
CA GLN A 208 5.17 2.03 -19.09
C GLN A 208 4.49 0.68 -19.41
N LEU A 209 4.86 0.02 -20.52
CA LEU A 209 4.39 -1.33 -20.83
C LEU A 209 4.79 -2.33 -19.75
N ASP A 210 6.06 -2.33 -19.34
CA ASP A 210 6.56 -3.22 -18.30
C ASP A 210 5.95 -2.90 -16.93
N ALA A 211 5.64 -1.63 -16.62
CA ALA A 211 4.93 -1.26 -15.40
C ALA A 211 3.50 -1.85 -15.40
N PHE A 212 2.71 -1.58 -16.44
CA PHE A 212 1.36 -2.13 -16.59
C PHE A 212 1.35 -3.67 -16.52
N LEU A 213 2.29 -4.32 -17.20
CA LEU A 213 2.44 -5.77 -17.21
C LEU A 213 2.78 -6.33 -15.82
N LEU A 214 3.71 -5.70 -15.09
CA LEU A 214 4.15 -6.18 -13.78
C LEU A 214 3.12 -5.91 -12.68
N GLU A 215 2.29 -4.87 -12.83
CA GLU A 215 1.13 -4.62 -11.97
C GLU A 215 -0.04 -5.59 -12.24
N ASN A 216 -0.17 -6.10 -13.47
CA ASN A 216 -1.27 -6.97 -13.92
C ASN A 216 -0.83 -8.41 -14.25
N PHE A 217 0.34 -8.85 -13.78
CA PHE A 217 1.01 -10.05 -14.27
C PHE A 217 0.18 -11.34 -14.13
N VAL A 218 -0.40 -11.60 -12.95
CA VAL A 218 -1.21 -12.82 -12.72
C VAL A 218 -2.50 -12.82 -13.55
N PRO A 219 -3.30 -11.73 -13.61
CA PRO A 219 -4.41 -11.60 -14.56
C PRO A 219 -4.03 -11.83 -16.03
N LEU A 220 -2.92 -11.26 -16.50
CA LEU A 220 -2.45 -11.44 -17.88
C LEU A 220 -2.04 -12.90 -18.16
N MET A 221 -1.35 -13.55 -17.21
CA MET A 221 -0.92 -14.95 -17.31
C MET A 221 -2.08 -15.97 -17.26
N ALA A 222 -3.31 -15.54 -16.97
CA ALA A 222 -4.50 -16.37 -17.14
C ALA A 222 -5.03 -16.42 -18.60
N ARG A 223 -4.54 -15.53 -19.49
CA ARG A 223 -5.09 -15.36 -20.85
C ARG A 223 -4.33 -16.13 -21.94
N PRO A 224 -5.00 -16.92 -22.81
CA PRO A 224 -4.33 -17.69 -23.86
C PRO A 224 -3.57 -16.87 -24.92
N ASP A 225 -3.97 -15.63 -25.19
CA ASP A 225 -3.31 -14.73 -26.14
C ASP A 225 -1.97 -14.21 -25.59
N PHE A 226 -1.97 -13.72 -24.35
CA PHE A 226 -0.76 -13.31 -23.64
C PHE A 226 0.20 -14.48 -23.40
N LEU A 227 -0.34 -15.65 -23.02
CA LEU A 227 0.45 -16.89 -22.92
C LEU A 227 1.03 -17.36 -24.26
N SER A 228 0.45 -16.96 -25.41
CA SER A 228 1.01 -17.23 -26.74
C SER A 228 2.14 -16.27 -27.10
N TYR A 229 1.97 -14.99 -26.78
CA TYR A 229 2.96 -13.92 -27.01
C TYR A 229 4.21 -14.04 -26.12
N LEU A 230 4.04 -14.35 -24.82
CA LEU A 230 5.14 -14.29 -23.86
C LEU A 230 6.21 -15.37 -24.11
N ASN A 231 7.43 -14.94 -24.45
CA ASN A 231 8.59 -15.82 -24.64
C ASN A 231 9.33 -16.11 -23.32
N LEU A 232 10.33 -17.02 -23.37
CA LEU A 232 11.09 -17.44 -22.19
C LEU A 232 11.88 -16.30 -21.54
N GLU A 233 12.52 -15.46 -22.35
CA GLU A 233 13.43 -14.40 -21.88
C GLU A 233 12.65 -13.28 -21.19
N LYS A 234 11.56 -12.81 -21.80
CA LYS A 234 10.62 -11.86 -21.19
C LYS A 234 10.01 -12.45 -19.90
N LEU A 235 9.58 -13.72 -19.89
CA LEU A 235 9.08 -14.38 -18.67
C LEU A 235 10.13 -14.42 -17.54
N MET A 236 11.39 -14.79 -17.85
CA MET A 236 12.46 -14.84 -16.85
C MET A 236 12.85 -13.44 -16.34
N ALA A 237 12.84 -12.42 -17.20
CA ALA A 237 13.08 -11.03 -16.81
C ALA A 237 11.98 -10.52 -15.84
N TYR A 238 10.71 -10.76 -16.17
CA TYR A 238 9.58 -10.36 -15.32
C TYR A 238 9.58 -11.11 -13.98
N LEU A 239 9.75 -12.43 -13.98
CA LEU A 239 9.89 -13.22 -12.75
C LEU A 239 11.15 -12.87 -11.93
N GLY A 240 12.18 -12.30 -12.55
CA GLY A 240 13.34 -11.77 -11.84
C GLY A 240 13.01 -10.53 -11.00
N SER A 241 12.00 -9.75 -11.39
CA SER A 241 11.72 -8.42 -10.86
C SER A 241 11.15 -8.41 -9.43
N ASP A 242 11.64 -7.48 -8.59
CA ASP A 242 11.02 -7.14 -7.31
C ASP A 242 9.70 -6.35 -7.49
N ARG A 243 9.36 -5.87 -8.69
CA ARG A 243 8.07 -5.20 -8.98
C ARG A 243 6.86 -6.13 -8.91
N LEU A 244 7.04 -7.46 -8.94
CA LEU A 244 5.96 -8.45 -8.74
C LEU A 244 5.52 -8.58 -7.26
N SER A 245 5.82 -7.60 -6.40
CA SER A 245 5.55 -7.63 -4.96
C SER A 245 4.05 -7.62 -4.59
N ARG A 246 3.17 -7.19 -5.51
CA ARG A 246 1.70 -7.24 -5.37
C ARG A 246 1.13 -8.67 -5.38
N PHE A 247 1.87 -9.66 -5.87
CA PHE A 247 1.43 -11.05 -5.99
C PHE A 247 2.15 -11.98 -4.99
N ALA A 248 1.45 -13.01 -4.51
CA ALA A 248 2.05 -14.07 -3.74
C ALA A 248 2.86 -15.02 -4.64
N GLU A 249 3.97 -15.56 -4.15
CA GLU A 249 4.79 -16.52 -4.90
C GLU A 249 4.02 -17.76 -5.37
N LEU A 250 2.97 -18.18 -4.64
CA LEU A 250 2.09 -19.26 -5.08
C LEU A 250 1.35 -18.90 -6.38
N GLU A 251 0.86 -17.67 -6.51
CA GLU A 251 0.18 -17.19 -7.72
C GLU A 251 1.16 -17.08 -8.89
N LEU A 252 2.39 -16.62 -8.63
CA LEU A 252 3.47 -16.60 -9.62
C LEU A 252 3.85 -18.03 -10.08
N TYR A 253 3.86 -19.00 -9.17
CA TYR A 253 4.06 -20.41 -9.51
C TYR A 253 2.89 -21.01 -10.31
N GLU A 254 1.64 -20.73 -9.93
CA GLU A 254 0.45 -21.20 -10.66
C GLU A 254 0.36 -20.55 -12.06
N ALA A 255 0.73 -19.26 -12.20
CA ALA A 255 0.92 -18.58 -13.49
C ALA A 255 2.02 -19.23 -14.36
N VAL A 256 3.19 -19.53 -13.78
CA VAL A 256 4.26 -20.28 -14.47
C VAL A 256 3.77 -21.66 -14.94
N GLN A 257 2.99 -22.37 -14.13
CA GLN A 257 2.38 -23.64 -14.55
C GLN A 257 1.41 -23.45 -15.73
N ALA A 258 0.64 -22.36 -15.80
CA ALA A 258 -0.23 -22.07 -16.94
C ALA A 258 0.59 -21.87 -18.22
N TRP A 259 1.64 -21.05 -18.18
CA TRP A 259 2.55 -20.82 -19.31
C TRP A 259 3.27 -22.09 -19.79
N LEU A 260 3.67 -22.97 -18.87
CA LEU A 260 4.24 -24.29 -19.19
C LEU A 260 3.21 -25.26 -19.78
N ARG A 261 1.94 -25.22 -19.34
CA ARG A 261 0.87 -26.08 -19.88
C ARG A 261 0.40 -25.66 -21.28
N HIS A 262 0.50 -24.37 -21.60
CA HIS A 262 0.07 -23.80 -22.89
C HIS A 262 0.80 -24.39 -24.11
N ASP A 263 2.09 -24.69 -23.99
CA ASP A 263 2.85 -25.41 -25.03
C ASP A 263 3.80 -26.44 -24.40
N ARG A 264 3.59 -27.72 -24.74
CA ARG A 264 4.40 -28.85 -24.26
C ARG A 264 5.90 -28.72 -24.59
N ARG A 265 6.28 -27.97 -25.62
CA ARG A 265 7.70 -27.71 -25.95
C ARG A 265 8.39 -26.86 -24.88
N ARG A 266 7.64 -26.06 -24.10
CA ARG A 266 8.15 -25.21 -23.02
C ARG A 266 8.61 -26.01 -21.79
N TRP A 267 8.20 -27.28 -21.65
CA TRP A 267 8.53 -28.11 -20.47
C TRP A 267 10.05 -28.31 -20.30
N ARG A 268 10.82 -28.29 -21.38
CA ARG A 268 12.30 -28.33 -21.36
C ARG A 268 12.94 -27.13 -20.64
N HIS A 269 12.19 -26.04 -20.47
CA HIS A 269 12.64 -24.81 -19.83
C HIS A 269 12.22 -24.69 -18.35
N THR A 270 11.50 -25.69 -17.81
CA THR A 270 10.99 -25.68 -16.42
C THR A 270 12.09 -25.31 -15.43
N ASP A 271 13.25 -25.97 -15.52
CA ASP A 271 14.38 -25.80 -14.60
C ASP A 271 14.96 -24.36 -14.62
N ALA A 272 14.90 -23.65 -15.75
CA ALA A 272 15.35 -22.26 -15.86
C ALA A 272 14.31 -21.25 -15.34
N VAL A 273 13.01 -21.54 -15.51
CA VAL A 273 11.93 -20.65 -15.05
C VAL A 273 11.79 -20.71 -13.53
N VAL A 274 11.87 -21.89 -12.90
CA VAL A 274 11.64 -22.05 -11.45
C VAL A 274 12.71 -21.36 -10.59
N GLN A 275 13.93 -21.15 -11.09
CA GLN A 275 15.01 -20.38 -10.43
C GLN A 275 14.71 -18.87 -10.26
N ASN A 276 13.56 -18.39 -10.76
CA ASN A 276 13.08 -17.02 -10.58
C ASN A 276 11.89 -16.91 -9.62
N LEU A 277 11.39 -18.04 -9.12
CA LEU A 277 10.40 -18.12 -8.04
C LEU A 277 11.10 -18.25 -6.68
N ARG A 278 10.48 -17.72 -5.63
CA ARG A 278 11.07 -17.58 -4.29
C ARG A 278 10.31 -18.45 -3.29
N PHE A 279 10.48 -19.77 -3.39
CA PHE A 279 9.73 -20.75 -2.61
C PHE A 279 9.83 -20.53 -1.08
N CYS A 280 10.89 -19.90 -0.57
CA CYS A 280 11.03 -19.54 0.85
C CYS A 280 10.09 -18.41 1.32
N LEU A 281 9.38 -17.72 0.41
CA LEU A 281 8.34 -16.72 0.73
C LEU A 281 6.91 -17.30 0.72
N MET A 282 6.74 -18.54 0.23
CA MET A 282 5.49 -19.29 0.40
C MET A 282 5.35 -19.78 1.86
N THR A 283 4.18 -20.27 2.26
CA THR A 283 4.06 -21.02 3.52
C THR A 283 4.55 -22.47 3.35
N PRO A 284 5.01 -23.14 4.43
CA PRO A 284 5.42 -24.55 4.36
C PRO A 284 4.31 -25.46 3.81
N THR A 285 3.06 -25.19 4.19
CA THR A 285 1.86 -25.89 3.68
C THR A 285 1.68 -25.69 2.18
N GLN A 286 1.84 -24.46 1.66
CA GLN A 286 1.74 -24.20 0.23
C GLN A 286 2.82 -24.96 -0.57
N VAL A 287 4.07 -24.95 -0.11
CA VAL A 287 5.15 -25.73 -0.75
C VAL A 287 4.81 -27.22 -0.74
N PHE A 288 4.45 -27.77 0.42
CA PHE A 288 4.21 -29.21 0.58
C PHE A 288 2.96 -29.72 -0.18
N GLU A 289 1.86 -28.97 -0.17
CA GLU A 289 0.59 -29.40 -0.77
C GLU A 289 0.44 -29.00 -2.25
N LYS A 290 0.89 -27.81 -2.65
CA LYS A 290 0.72 -27.28 -4.03
C LYS A 290 1.93 -27.55 -4.94
N VAL A 291 3.15 -27.58 -4.39
CA VAL A 291 4.39 -27.75 -5.19
C VAL A 291 4.86 -29.20 -5.17
N SER A 292 5.14 -29.77 -3.99
CA SER A 292 5.54 -31.17 -3.83
C SER A 292 4.39 -32.15 -4.02
N ALA A 293 3.23 -31.81 -3.45
CA ALA A 293 2.03 -32.65 -3.29
C ALA A 293 2.31 -33.97 -2.52
N GLY A 294 2.73 -33.83 -1.26
CA GLY A 294 2.77 -34.90 -0.25
C GLY A 294 1.44 -35.09 0.50
N GLY A 295 1.27 -36.22 1.18
CA GLY A 295 0.01 -36.59 1.86
C GLY A 295 -0.19 -35.95 3.24
N ARG A 296 -1.46 -35.90 3.70
CA ARG A 296 -1.93 -35.33 4.98
C ARG A 296 -0.95 -35.52 6.15
N VAL A 297 -0.53 -34.42 6.76
CA VAL A 297 0.14 -34.42 8.06
C VAL A 297 -0.91 -34.66 9.17
N GLN A 298 -1.20 -35.93 9.46
CA GLN A 298 -2.05 -36.29 10.60
C GLN A 298 -1.21 -36.46 11.88
N GLY A 299 -0.51 -35.38 12.25
CA GLY A 299 0.23 -35.22 13.50
C GLY A 299 -0.17 -33.89 14.15
N ALA A 300 -0.50 -33.91 15.44
CA ALA A 300 -1.21 -32.79 16.06
C ALA A 300 -0.33 -31.55 16.27
N LEU A 301 -0.75 -30.41 15.73
CA LEU A 301 -0.37 -29.09 16.23
C LEU A 301 -0.93 -28.93 17.66
N ARG A 302 -0.10 -29.23 18.66
CA ARG A 302 -0.31 -28.85 20.06
C ARG A 302 0.78 -27.89 20.53
N SER A 303 0.44 -27.13 21.56
CA SER A 303 1.17 -25.97 22.11
C SER A 303 2.69 -26.15 22.25
N PRO A 304 3.50 -25.09 22.04
CA PRO A 304 4.95 -25.14 22.18
C PRO A 304 5.40 -25.25 23.65
N ARG A 305 5.54 -26.48 24.15
CA ARG A 305 6.32 -26.81 25.36
C ARG A 305 7.04 -28.15 25.22
N GLN A 306 8.32 -28.16 25.64
CA GLN A 306 9.19 -29.32 25.93
C GLN A 306 9.77 -30.14 24.75
N SER A 307 11.03 -29.80 24.45
CA SER A 307 12.21 -30.69 24.26
C SER A 307 12.13 -32.02 23.46
N MET A 308 13.03 -32.11 22.48
CA MET A 308 13.83 -33.30 22.11
C MET A 308 13.13 -34.67 22.06
N ALA A 309 12.59 -35.03 20.90
CA ALA A 309 12.46 -36.43 20.49
C ALA A 309 12.61 -36.57 18.96
N VAL A 310 13.68 -37.24 18.50
CA VAL A 310 13.90 -37.50 17.06
C VAL A 310 12.92 -38.59 16.61
N ASN A 311 11.87 -38.19 15.89
CA ASN A 311 10.89 -39.13 15.33
C ASN A 311 10.87 -39.09 13.80
N ARG A 312 11.24 -40.23 13.18
CA ARG A 312 11.15 -40.43 11.72
C ARG A 312 9.70 -40.40 11.27
N ILE A 313 9.31 -39.39 10.50
CA ILE A 313 8.04 -39.38 9.78
C ILE A 313 8.04 -40.54 8.76
N ARG A 314 7.10 -41.49 8.90
CA ARG A 314 6.88 -42.55 7.92
C ARG A 314 5.93 -42.05 6.83
N PHE A 315 6.43 -41.94 5.61
CA PHE A 315 5.63 -41.61 4.44
C PHE A 315 4.64 -42.75 4.11
N VAL A 316 3.38 -42.40 3.85
CA VAL A 316 2.35 -43.29 3.30
C VAL A 316 2.01 -42.82 1.88
N PRO A 317 2.34 -43.57 0.81
CA PRO A 317 2.33 -43.05 -0.55
C PRO A 317 1.00 -43.28 -1.29
N GLN A 318 0.00 -42.43 -1.05
CA GLN A 318 -1.15 -42.29 -1.97
C GLN A 318 -1.62 -40.83 -2.08
N VAL A 319 -1.30 -40.19 -3.22
CA VAL A 319 -2.01 -39.09 -3.94
C VAL A 319 -1.10 -38.60 -5.08
N LYS A 320 -1.63 -37.86 -6.06
CA LYS A 320 -0.92 -37.41 -7.26
C LYS A 320 0.07 -36.27 -6.96
N THR A 321 1.36 -36.59 -6.82
CA THR A 321 2.45 -35.61 -6.87
C THR A 321 2.44 -34.79 -8.17
N SER A 322 2.78 -33.50 -8.09
CA SER A 322 2.76 -32.56 -9.23
C SER A 322 3.60 -33.06 -10.41
N GLU A 323 3.08 -32.97 -11.64
CA GLU A 323 3.74 -33.51 -12.83
C GLU A 323 5.12 -32.86 -13.07
N PHE A 324 5.19 -31.54 -12.98
CA PHE A 324 6.46 -30.80 -13.09
C PHE A 324 7.46 -31.18 -11.97
N TYR A 325 6.98 -31.47 -10.75
CA TYR A 325 7.81 -31.89 -9.61
C TYR A 325 8.42 -33.29 -9.80
N ARG A 326 7.78 -34.16 -10.59
CA ARG A 326 8.34 -35.47 -10.98
C ARG A 326 9.48 -35.34 -11.99
N TYR A 327 9.36 -34.43 -12.96
CA TYR A 327 10.32 -34.32 -14.05
C TYR A 327 11.48 -33.35 -13.76
N SER A 328 11.20 -32.14 -13.25
CA SER A 328 12.22 -31.13 -12.98
C SER A 328 13.14 -31.53 -11.84
N ARG A 329 14.46 -31.53 -12.06
CA ARG A 329 15.44 -31.73 -10.99
C ARG A 329 15.60 -30.45 -10.18
N GLN A 330 15.68 -29.31 -10.85
CA GLN A 330 15.86 -28.02 -10.19
C GLN A 330 14.69 -27.71 -9.22
N LEU A 331 13.44 -27.90 -9.64
CA LEU A 331 12.27 -27.63 -8.80
C LEU A 331 12.29 -28.43 -7.48
N ARG A 332 12.83 -29.66 -7.48
CA ARG A 332 13.02 -30.41 -6.24
C ARG A 332 14.10 -29.78 -5.36
N GLN A 333 15.22 -29.33 -5.93
CA GLN A 333 16.29 -28.68 -5.18
C GLN A 333 15.86 -27.34 -4.57
N GLU A 334 15.10 -26.51 -5.29
CA GLU A 334 14.51 -25.26 -4.76
C GLU A 334 13.53 -25.53 -3.60
N VAL A 335 12.73 -26.59 -3.73
CA VAL A 335 11.76 -27.02 -2.70
C VAL A 335 12.46 -27.62 -1.47
N ASP A 336 13.45 -28.49 -1.65
CA ASP A 336 14.25 -29.04 -0.57
C ASP A 336 14.99 -27.91 0.18
N GLN A 337 15.50 -26.90 -0.54
CA GLN A 337 16.08 -25.70 0.06
C GLN A 337 15.06 -24.88 0.86
N ALA A 338 13.85 -24.67 0.35
CA ALA A 338 12.78 -23.98 1.07
C ALA A 338 12.32 -24.74 2.33
N LEU A 339 12.16 -26.06 2.24
CA LEU A 339 11.81 -26.92 3.37
C LEU A 339 12.92 -26.90 4.46
N ASN A 340 14.20 -26.92 4.06
CA ASN A 340 15.31 -26.75 4.99
C ASN A 340 15.30 -25.35 5.65
N TYR A 341 15.02 -24.28 4.89
CA TYR A 341 14.87 -22.92 5.43
C TYR A 341 13.71 -22.80 6.43
N PHE A 342 12.61 -23.53 6.23
CA PHE A 342 11.51 -23.60 7.18
C PHE A 342 11.83 -24.45 8.43
N HIS A 343 12.73 -25.43 8.33
CA HIS A 343 13.20 -26.22 9.47
C HIS A 343 14.25 -25.49 10.32
N SER A 344 15.23 -24.82 9.70
CA SER A 344 16.28 -24.04 10.36
C SER A 344 15.78 -22.67 10.86
N VAL A 345 14.69 -22.65 11.64
CA VAL A 345 13.96 -21.42 12.03
C VAL A 345 14.89 -20.34 12.60
N ASN A 346 15.84 -20.72 13.45
CA ASN A 346 16.77 -19.79 14.11
C ASN A 346 17.77 -19.17 13.12
N GLU A 347 18.25 -19.94 12.14
CA GLU A 347 19.24 -19.51 11.14
C GLU A 347 18.63 -18.63 10.04
N GLN A 348 17.31 -18.56 9.93
CA GLN A 348 16.60 -17.77 8.90
C GLN A 348 17.09 -16.31 8.73
N PRO A 349 17.47 -15.54 9.79
CA PRO A 349 18.02 -14.20 9.65
C PRO A 349 19.49 -14.18 9.20
N LEU A 350 20.19 -15.31 9.22
CA LEU A 350 21.57 -15.44 8.73
C LEU A 350 21.62 -15.87 7.26
N VAL A 351 20.52 -16.42 6.71
CA VAL A 351 20.44 -16.95 5.34
C VAL A 351 19.73 -15.95 4.41
N GLU A 352 20.46 -14.95 3.93
CA GLU A 352 19.99 -14.05 2.85
C GLU A 352 20.48 -14.51 1.46
N ASN A 353 19.55 -14.72 0.54
CA ASN A 353 19.79 -14.99 -0.88
C ASN A 353 18.54 -14.61 -1.71
N LYS A 354 18.61 -14.75 -3.04
CA LYS A 354 17.52 -14.43 -3.97
C LYS A 354 16.18 -15.11 -3.63
N SER A 355 16.19 -16.31 -3.05
CA SER A 355 14.98 -17.07 -2.69
C SER A 355 14.41 -16.67 -1.33
N THR A 356 15.24 -16.19 -0.38
CA THR A 356 14.79 -15.77 0.97
C THR A 356 14.51 -14.26 1.11
N ARG A 357 14.96 -13.45 0.15
CA ARG A 357 14.72 -12.00 0.08
C ARG A 357 13.33 -11.68 -0.48
N ILE A 358 12.56 -10.87 0.27
CA ILE A 358 11.19 -10.45 -0.08
C ILE A 358 11.18 -9.68 -1.42
N ARG A 359 10.15 -9.89 -2.26
CA ARG A 359 9.88 -8.99 -3.39
C ARG A 359 9.43 -7.65 -2.86
N SER A 360 10.29 -6.65 -2.95
CA SER A 360 10.01 -5.30 -2.50
C SER A 360 11.07 -4.35 -3.08
N VAL A 361 10.62 -3.35 -3.86
CA VAL A 361 11.52 -2.44 -4.59
C VAL A 361 12.24 -1.47 -3.64
N ARG A 362 11.60 -1.09 -2.53
CA ARG A 362 12.13 -0.16 -1.52
C ARG A 362 11.69 -0.61 -0.11
N PRO A 363 12.53 -0.48 0.92
CA PRO A 363 12.09 -0.67 2.30
C PRO A 363 11.12 0.45 2.71
N GLN A 364 10.33 0.17 3.75
CA GLN A 364 9.30 1.04 4.30
C GLN A 364 9.63 1.31 5.77
N THR A 365 9.36 2.53 6.27
CA THR A 365 9.64 2.87 7.66
C THR A 365 8.57 2.26 8.56
N ALA A 366 8.99 1.35 9.45
CA ALA A 366 8.14 0.61 10.37
C ALA A 366 8.34 1.12 11.80
N VAL A 367 7.24 1.49 12.46
CA VAL A 367 7.19 1.91 13.86
C VAL A 367 6.62 0.77 14.69
N PHE A 368 7.46 0.23 15.57
CA PHE A 368 7.12 -0.82 16.52
C PHE A 368 6.80 -0.19 17.88
N ARG A 369 5.51 -0.05 18.18
CA ARG A 369 4.94 0.41 19.47
C ARG A 369 5.25 1.86 19.83
N GLY A 370 4.51 2.34 20.82
CA GLY A 370 4.81 3.54 21.60
C GLY A 370 3.92 3.59 22.85
N MET A 371 3.93 4.72 23.56
CA MET A 371 3.05 4.97 24.70
C MET A 371 2.29 6.29 24.56
N ILE A 372 1.19 6.40 25.31
CA ILE A 372 0.53 7.67 25.63
C ILE A 372 0.42 7.74 27.15
N GLY A 373 1.20 8.63 27.77
CA GLY A 373 1.36 8.62 29.23
C GLY A 373 1.98 7.31 29.70
N HIS A 374 1.35 6.67 30.69
CA HIS A 374 1.77 5.35 31.21
C HIS A 374 1.02 4.18 30.56
N SER A 375 0.15 4.43 29.57
CA SER A 375 -0.55 3.36 28.86
C SER A 375 0.25 2.92 27.64
N MET A 376 0.47 1.61 27.52
CA MET A 376 0.78 0.99 26.23
C MET A 376 -0.39 1.24 25.28
N VAL A 377 -0.18 2.08 24.27
CA VAL A 377 -1.18 2.37 23.24
C VAL A 377 -0.66 1.91 21.88
N ASN A 378 -1.55 1.26 21.15
CA ASN A 378 -1.33 0.64 19.85
C ASN A 378 -0.31 -0.50 19.84
N SER A 379 -0.83 -1.72 19.71
CA SER A 379 -0.07 -2.96 19.56
C SER A 379 0.11 -3.39 18.10
N LYS A 380 -0.39 -2.59 17.16
CA LYS A 380 -0.14 -2.71 15.72
C LYS A 380 1.25 -2.18 15.37
N ILE A 381 1.73 -2.51 14.18
CA ILE A 381 2.94 -1.91 13.59
C ILE A 381 2.48 -0.84 12.61
N LEU A 382 2.92 0.41 12.79
CA LEU A 382 2.60 1.50 11.85
C LEU A 382 3.63 1.48 10.72
N LEU A 383 3.19 1.47 9.46
CA LEU A 383 4.06 1.51 8.29
C LEU A 383 3.85 2.80 7.49
N LEU A 384 4.94 3.49 7.19
CA LEU A 384 4.94 4.64 6.28
C LEU A 384 5.27 4.16 4.85
N HIS A 385 4.22 3.93 4.08
CA HIS A 385 4.27 3.47 2.70
C HIS A 385 4.39 4.64 1.70
N ARG A 386 4.78 4.38 0.44
CA ARG A 386 4.76 5.39 -0.64
C ARG A 386 3.49 5.25 -1.48
N PRO A 387 2.73 6.33 -1.78
CA PRO A 387 3.11 7.74 -1.71
C PRO A 387 2.76 8.44 -0.38
N LYS A 388 3.65 8.37 0.62
CA LYS A 388 3.55 9.02 1.92
C LYS A 388 2.18 8.81 2.59
N VAL A 389 1.83 7.54 2.83
CA VAL A 389 0.57 7.12 3.49
C VAL A 389 0.91 6.21 4.67
N TRP A 390 0.20 6.37 5.79
CA TRP A 390 0.31 5.48 6.94
C TRP A 390 -0.60 4.26 6.80
N TRP A 391 -0.10 3.08 7.16
CA TRP A 391 -0.80 1.80 7.19
C TRP A 391 -0.63 1.13 8.56
N GLU A 392 -1.54 0.24 8.92
CA GLU A 392 -1.55 -0.43 10.22
C GLU A 392 -1.57 -1.96 10.05
N LEU A 393 -0.47 -2.63 10.43
CA LEU A 393 -0.45 -4.09 10.52
C LEU A 393 -0.90 -4.54 11.91
N GLU A 394 -2.03 -5.23 11.97
CA GLU A 394 -2.34 -6.10 13.11
C GLU A 394 -1.29 -7.21 13.24
N GLY A 395 -0.78 -7.42 14.45
CA GLY A 395 0.17 -8.51 14.73
C GLY A 395 -0.09 -9.17 16.09
N PRO A 396 0.49 -10.36 16.33
CA PRO A 396 0.47 -11.00 17.64
C PRO A 396 0.89 -10.07 18.78
N GLN A 397 0.14 -10.11 19.89
CA GLN A 397 0.32 -9.22 21.02
C GLN A 397 1.57 -9.59 21.84
N VAL A 398 2.63 -8.80 21.74
CA VAL A 398 3.77 -8.88 22.66
C VAL A 398 3.41 -8.15 23.97
N PRO A 399 3.61 -8.74 25.17
CA PRO A 399 3.30 -8.10 26.46
C PRO A 399 4.42 -7.17 26.97
N LEU A 400 5.18 -6.54 26.06
CA LEU A 400 6.45 -5.88 26.34
C LEU A 400 6.44 -4.41 25.86
N ARG A 401 6.99 -3.49 26.65
CA ARG A 401 7.46 -2.18 26.20
C ARG A 401 8.96 -2.30 25.87
N PRO A 402 9.33 -2.58 24.61
CA PRO A 402 10.73 -2.75 24.24
C PRO A 402 11.47 -1.41 24.24
N ASP A 403 12.56 -1.33 24.99
CA ASP A 403 13.46 -0.17 24.95
C ASP A 403 14.50 -0.29 23.82
N CYS A 404 14.67 -1.49 23.24
CA CYS A 404 15.64 -1.79 22.19
C CYS A 404 15.05 -2.59 21.01
N LEU A 405 15.52 -2.25 19.81
CA LEU A 405 15.22 -2.90 18.53
C LEU A 405 16.52 -3.22 17.78
N ALA A 406 16.64 -4.44 17.26
CA ALA A 406 17.78 -4.87 16.43
C ALA A 406 17.29 -5.49 15.11
N ILE A 407 17.95 -5.19 14.00
CA ILE A 407 17.56 -5.67 12.67
C ILE A 407 18.63 -6.62 12.12
N VAL A 408 18.21 -7.79 11.63
CA VAL A 408 19.11 -8.80 11.05
C VAL A 408 18.45 -9.33 9.77
N ASN A 409 19.02 -9.00 8.60
CA ASN A 409 18.55 -9.39 7.26
C ASN A 409 17.02 -9.41 7.12
N ASN A 410 16.42 -8.24 7.40
CA ASN A 410 14.98 -7.98 7.34
C ASN A 410 14.09 -8.69 8.40
N PHE A 411 14.67 -9.34 9.41
CA PHE A 411 13.97 -9.69 10.66
C PHE A 411 14.18 -8.60 11.71
N ALA A 412 13.18 -8.34 12.54
CA ALA A 412 13.25 -7.37 13.63
C ALA A 412 13.21 -8.09 14.98
N PHE A 413 14.14 -7.79 15.87
CA PHE A 413 14.20 -8.32 17.24
C PHE A 413 13.87 -7.20 18.22
N LEU A 414 12.86 -7.41 19.06
CA LEU A 414 12.55 -6.58 20.23
C LEU A 414 13.19 -7.24 21.46
N LEU A 415 13.93 -6.46 22.25
CA LEU A 415 14.71 -6.98 23.38
C LEU A 415 14.41 -6.18 24.65
N GLY A 416 14.08 -6.91 25.73
CA GLY A 416 13.93 -6.35 27.08
C GLY A 416 13.00 -5.13 27.14
N GLY A 417 13.42 -4.13 27.91
CA GLY A 417 12.57 -3.00 28.29
C GLY A 417 11.74 -3.35 29.51
N GLU A 418 10.50 -2.88 29.57
CA GLU A 418 9.59 -3.10 30.71
C GLU A 418 8.36 -3.94 30.36
N GLU A 419 7.82 -4.63 31.34
CA GLU A 419 6.61 -5.45 31.25
C GLU A 419 5.73 -5.20 32.48
N LEU A 420 4.40 -5.19 32.27
CA LEU A 420 3.44 -4.98 33.35
C LEU A 420 3.35 -6.24 34.21
N GLY A 421 3.69 -6.10 35.49
CA GLY A 421 3.67 -7.19 36.47
C GLY A 421 2.26 -7.53 36.98
N PRO A 422 2.10 -8.67 37.68
CA PRO A 422 0.83 -9.03 38.32
C PRO A 422 0.38 -8.07 39.44
N ASP A 423 1.29 -7.22 39.90
CA ASP A 423 1.08 -6.13 40.86
C ASP A 423 0.57 -4.83 40.20
N GLY A 424 0.57 -4.75 38.86
CA GLY A 424 0.21 -3.54 38.11
C GLY A 424 1.34 -2.52 37.96
N GLU A 425 2.55 -2.84 38.41
CA GLU A 425 3.75 -2.02 38.23
C GLU A 425 4.54 -2.46 36.99
N PHE A 426 5.37 -1.59 36.43
CA PHE A 426 6.28 -1.97 35.34
C PHE A 426 7.62 -2.49 35.89
N HIS A 427 8.04 -3.65 35.39
CA HIS A 427 9.29 -4.33 35.78
C HIS A 427 10.18 -4.54 34.56
N ALA A 428 11.49 -4.40 34.73
CA ALA A 428 12.43 -4.69 33.65
C ALA A 428 12.35 -6.17 33.24
N SER A 429 12.42 -6.43 31.94
CA SER A 429 12.20 -7.76 31.35
C SER A 429 13.46 -8.30 30.66
N SER A 430 13.64 -9.61 30.66
CA SER A 430 14.70 -10.30 29.93
C SER A 430 14.25 -10.81 28.55
N LYS A 431 12.98 -10.62 28.21
CA LYS A 431 12.33 -11.31 27.09
C LYS A 431 12.76 -10.79 25.72
N VAL A 432 12.84 -11.70 24.74
CA VAL A 432 13.29 -11.42 23.38
C VAL A 432 12.28 -11.94 22.36
N TYR A 433 11.85 -11.10 21.43
CA TYR A 433 10.84 -11.43 20.43
C TYR A 433 11.30 -11.08 19.02
N ARG A 434 11.23 -12.03 18.09
CA ARG A 434 11.60 -11.86 16.67
C ARG A 434 10.36 -11.74 15.79
N TYR A 435 10.31 -10.73 14.94
CA TYR A 435 9.30 -10.51 13.91
C TYR A 435 9.80 -10.95 12.53
N ASP A 436 8.95 -11.62 11.76
CA ASP A 436 9.16 -11.88 10.34
C ASP A 436 8.10 -11.14 9.48
N PRO A 437 8.48 -10.09 8.73
CA PRO A 437 7.56 -9.38 7.85
C PRO A 437 7.04 -10.23 6.67
N ARG A 438 7.68 -11.37 6.32
CA ARG A 438 7.15 -12.30 5.31
C ARG A 438 5.79 -12.87 5.71
N GLN A 439 5.67 -13.21 7.00
CA GLN A 439 4.51 -13.91 7.55
C GLN A 439 3.66 -13.04 8.48
N ASN A 440 4.12 -11.84 8.85
CA ASN A 440 3.52 -10.98 9.87
C ASN A 440 3.33 -11.75 11.19
N SER A 441 4.40 -12.38 11.65
CA SER A 441 4.40 -13.28 12.80
C SER A 441 5.50 -12.94 13.79
N TRP A 442 5.24 -13.20 15.07
CA TRP A 442 6.19 -13.06 16.16
C TRP A 442 6.59 -14.43 16.70
N LEU A 443 7.88 -14.63 16.91
CA LEU A 443 8.48 -15.79 17.59
C LEU A 443 9.11 -15.32 18.90
N ARG A 444 8.97 -16.09 19.97
CA ARG A 444 9.67 -15.87 21.24
C ARG A 444 11.00 -16.62 21.17
N MET A 445 12.09 -15.88 21.40
CA MET A 445 13.46 -16.39 21.44
C MET A 445 13.89 -16.67 22.89
N ALA A 446 15.12 -17.15 23.11
CA ALA A 446 15.70 -17.28 24.43
C ALA A 446 15.83 -15.92 25.14
N ASP A 447 15.48 -15.90 26.42
CA ASP A 447 15.56 -14.72 27.28
C ASP A 447 17.01 -14.41 27.69
N MET A 448 17.33 -13.13 27.86
CA MET A 448 18.60 -12.66 28.42
C MET A 448 18.84 -13.22 29.83
N SER A 449 20.11 -13.37 30.23
CA SER A 449 20.46 -13.86 31.57
C SER A 449 20.07 -12.88 32.68
N VAL A 450 19.94 -11.59 32.34
CA VAL A 450 19.55 -10.50 33.23
C VAL A 450 18.38 -9.71 32.61
N PRO A 451 17.33 -9.35 33.37
CA PRO A 451 16.30 -8.42 32.91
C PRO A 451 16.86 -7.00 32.75
N ARG A 452 16.56 -6.31 31.65
CA ARG A 452 17.16 -5.02 31.31
C ARG A 452 16.14 -4.05 30.73
N SER A 453 16.00 -2.89 31.35
CA SER A 453 15.38 -1.69 30.78
C SER A 453 16.46 -0.64 30.49
N GLU A 454 16.16 0.32 29.61
CA GLU A 454 17.00 1.48 29.28
C GLU A 454 18.48 1.13 28.99
N PHE A 455 18.67 0.05 28.23
CA PHE A 455 19.96 -0.47 27.79
C PHE A 455 20.22 -0.11 26.32
N ALA A 456 21.33 -0.60 25.76
CA ALA A 456 21.64 -0.43 24.34
C ALA A 456 21.95 -1.77 23.67
N VAL A 457 21.68 -1.84 22.35
CA VAL A 457 21.88 -3.05 21.54
C VAL A 457 22.67 -2.75 20.27
N GLY A 458 23.43 -3.73 19.78
CA GLY A 458 24.06 -3.69 18.46
C GLY A 458 24.21 -5.08 17.83
N VAL A 459 24.11 -5.16 16.50
CA VAL A 459 24.29 -6.40 15.73
C VAL A 459 25.68 -6.41 15.10
N ILE A 460 26.49 -7.43 15.37
CA ILE A 460 27.81 -7.60 14.73
C ILE A 460 27.95 -9.06 14.28
N GLY A 461 28.06 -9.27 12.96
CA GLY A 461 28.06 -10.61 12.37
C GLY A 461 26.77 -11.37 12.70
N LYS A 462 26.91 -12.60 13.22
CA LYS A 462 25.78 -13.43 13.66
C LYS A 462 25.30 -13.19 15.10
N PHE A 463 25.79 -12.14 15.76
CA PHE A 463 25.55 -11.89 17.18
C PHE A 463 24.79 -10.58 17.45
N ILE A 464 23.86 -10.61 18.41
CA ILE A 464 23.20 -9.41 18.96
C ILE A 464 23.77 -9.15 20.36
N TYR A 465 24.37 -7.98 20.59
CA TYR A 465 24.97 -7.59 21.86
C TYR A 465 24.00 -6.73 22.66
N ALA A 466 23.79 -7.03 23.94
CA ALA A 466 23.02 -6.23 24.91
C ALA A 466 23.96 -5.64 25.96
N VAL A 467 23.95 -4.31 26.11
CA VAL A 467 24.96 -3.54 26.86
C VAL A 467 24.32 -2.75 28.01
N ALA A 468 24.72 -3.06 29.25
CA ALA A 468 24.34 -2.34 30.47
C ALA A 468 22.80 -2.25 30.66
N GLY A 469 22.29 -1.15 31.22
CA GLY A 469 20.86 -0.94 31.52
C GLY A 469 20.53 -1.04 33.01
N ARG A 470 19.24 -1.11 33.36
CA ARG A 470 18.78 -1.19 34.76
C ARG A 470 17.53 -2.06 34.99
N THR A 471 17.31 -2.41 36.24
CA THR A 471 15.99 -2.72 36.83
C THR A 471 15.44 -1.48 37.56
N ARG A 472 14.43 -1.69 38.42
CA ARG A 472 13.99 -0.70 39.42
C ARG A 472 15.07 -0.41 40.47
N ASP A 473 15.85 -1.42 40.86
CA ASP A 473 16.68 -1.41 42.06
C ASP A 473 18.19 -1.41 41.78
N GLU A 474 18.62 -1.91 40.62
CA GLU A 474 20.04 -2.04 40.25
C GLU A 474 20.30 -1.49 38.83
N THR A 475 21.48 -0.91 38.62
CA THR A 475 22.02 -0.61 37.29
C THR A 475 23.12 -1.60 36.98
N PHE A 476 23.12 -2.16 35.77
CA PHE A 476 24.07 -3.18 35.33
C PHE A 476 25.14 -2.60 34.42
N TYR A 477 26.35 -3.11 34.58
CA TYR A 477 27.48 -2.86 33.68
C TYR A 477 27.85 -4.13 32.87
N SER A 478 27.12 -5.24 33.03
CA SER A 478 27.36 -6.47 32.29
C SER A 478 26.96 -6.36 30.82
N THR A 479 27.73 -7.04 29.96
CA THR A 479 27.46 -7.18 28.52
C THR A 479 27.14 -8.64 28.22
N GLU A 480 26.10 -8.89 27.43
CA GLU A 480 25.77 -10.23 26.92
C GLU A 480 25.74 -10.20 25.39
N ARG A 481 26.06 -11.32 24.74
CA ARG A 481 25.79 -11.55 23.31
C ARG A 481 24.86 -12.74 23.11
N TYR A 482 24.01 -12.63 22.12
CA TYR A 482 23.08 -13.64 21.64
C TYR A 482 23.59 -14.25 20.35
N ASP A 483 23.80 -15.56 20.32
CA ASP A 483 24.07 -16.32 19.10
C ASP A 483 22.74 -16.65 18.41
N ILE A 484 22.52 -16.07 17.23
CA ILE A 484 21.24 -16.17 16.51
C ILE A 484 20.96 -17.60 16.04
N ALA A 485 21.99 -18.40 15.75
CA ALA A 485 21.79 -19.78 15.29
C ALA A 485 21.45 -20.71 16.46
N GLU A 486 22.20 -20.60 17.56
CA GLU A 486 22.08 -21.46 18.75
C GLU A 486 20.91 -21.07 19.67
N ASP A 487 20.27 -19.91 19.43
CA ASP A 487 19.24 -19.29 20.29
C ASP A 487 19.68 -19.21 21.75
N LYS A 488 20.85 -18.60 21.97
CA LYS A 488 21.53 -18.63 23.28
C LYS A 488 22.28 -17.34 23.60
N TRP A 489 22.14 -16.88 24.84
CA TRP A 489 22.92 -15.79 25.42
C TRP A 489 24.19 -16.28 26.13
N GLU A 490 25.26 -15.48 26.09
CA GLU A 490 26.46 -15.62 26.92
C GLU A 490 27.06 -14.26 27.30
N PHE A 491 27.73 -14.19 28.46
CA PHE A 491 28.42 -12.97 28.91
C PHE A 491 29.74 -12.76 28.16
N VAL A 492 29.99 -11.50 27.78
CA VAL A 492 31.25 -11.03 27.17
C VAL A 492 31.83 -9.88 28.01
N ASP A 493 32.94 -9.28 27.56
CA ASP A 493 33.64 -8.25 28.34
C ASP A 493 32.70 -7.10 28.76
N PRO A 494 32.58 -6.82 30.09
CA PRO A 494 31.56 -5.94 30.62
C PRO A 494 31.85 -4.47 30.29
N TYR A 495 30.78 -3.70 30.16
CA TYR A 495 30.84 -2.27 29.88
C TYR A 495 31.53 -1.52 31.03
N PRO A 496 32.51 -0.62 30.78
CA PRO A 496 33.39 -0.09 31.83
C PRO A 496 32.78 0.93 32.79
N VAL A 497 31.52 1.36 32.61
CA VAL A 497 30.87 2.40 33.42
C VAL A 497 29.42 2.04 33.71
N ASN A 498 29.02 1.99 34.97
CA ASN A 498 27.64 1.65 35.31
C ASN A 498 26.67 2.79 34.93
N LYS A 499 25.76 2.55 33.98
CA LYS A 499 24.85 3.57 33.42
C LYS A 499 23.62 2.96 32.70
N TYR A 500 22.61 3.79 32.51
CA TYR A 500 21.37 3.49 31.79
C TYR A 500 20.92 4.69 30.92
N GLY A 501 19.91 4.51 30.06
CA GLY A 501 19.38 5.59 29.21
C GLY A 501 20.37 6.10 28.16
N HIS A 502 21.41 5.31 27.87
CA HIS A 502 22.37 5.50 26.78
C HIS A 502 21.85 4.84 25.50
N GLU A 503 22.28 5.37 24.36
CA GLU A 503 21.97 4.78 23.06
C GLU A 503 23.21 4.07 22.50
N GLY A 504 22.99 3.01 21.72
CA GLY A 504 24.04 2.28 21.00
C GLY A 504 23.72 2.13 19.52
N THR A 505 24.76 2.10 18.68
CA THR A 505 24.61 1.76 17.25
C THR A 505 25.92 1.20 16.69
N VAL A 506 25.84 0.46 15.58
CA VAL A 506 27.00 -0.21 14.98
C VAL A 506 27.49 0.58 13.76
N LEU A 507 28.80 0.74 13.68
CA LEU A 507 29.50 1.36 12.55
C LEU A 507 30.84 0.63 12.33
N ASN A 508 31.12 0.26 11.07
CA ASN A 508 32.35 -0.44 10.66
C ASN A 508 32.69 -1.67 11.54
N GLY A 509 31.66 -2.49 11.84
CA GLY A 509 31.79 -3.72 12.63
C GLY A 509 31.92 -3.52 14.14
N LYS A 510 31.86 -2.28 14.66
CA LYS A 510 32.14 -1.96 16.06
C LYS A 510 30.93 -1.23 16.68
N LEU A 511 30.60 -1.53 17.93
CA LEU A 511 29.41 -1.01 18.63
C LEU A 511 29.76 0.23 19.45
N TYR A 512 29.28 1.38 19.02
CA TYR A 512 29.47 2.66 19.71
C TYR A 512 28.32 2.92 20.68
N ILE A 513 28.64 3.31 21.91
CA ILE A 513 27.69 3.64 22.98
C ILE A 513 27.92 5.08 23.43
N THR A 514 26.86 5.91 23.44
CA THR A 514 26.96 7.35 23.75
C THR A 514 26.07 7.76 24.93
N GLY A 515 26.54 8.74 25.71
CA GLY A 515 25.74 9.42 26.74
C GLY A 515 25.27 8.50 27.86
N GLY A 516 24.02 8.69 28.30
CA GLY A 516 23.37 7.96 29.39
C GLY A 516 23.46 8.66 30.75
N ILE A 517 22.70 8.17 31.72
CA ILE A 517 22.67 8.61 33.12
C ILE A 517 23.64 7.79 33.94
N THR A 518 24.48 8.47 34.72
CA THR A 518 25.28 7.90 35.81
C THR A 518 24.66 8.27 37.16
N SER A 519 25.19 7.75 38.26
CA SER A 519 24.76 8.08 39.63
C SER A 519 24.92 9.56 40.05
N SER A 520 25.38 10.46 39.17
CA SER A 520 25.60 11.88 39.48
C SER A 520 25.11 12.88 38.41
N SER A 521 25.10 12.50 37.13
CA SER A 521 24.53 13.30 36.03
C SER A 521 24.37 12.49 34.74
N THR A 522 23.73 13.09 33.74
CA THR A 522 23.92 12.68 32.33
C THR A 522 25.39 12.80 31.91
N SER A 523 25.84 11.92 31.01
CA SER A 523 27.22 11.80 30.56
C SER A 523 27.45 12.37 29.15
N LYS A 524 28.69 12.75 28.86
CA LYS A 524 29.22 13.07 27.52
C LYS A 524 30.05 11.93 26.91
N GLN A 525 30.23 10.83 27.65
CA GLN A 525 31.17 9.77 27.31
C GLN A 525 30.74 8.99 26.07
N VAL A 526 31.74 8.60 25.29
CA VAL A 526 31.63 7.74 24.12
C VAL A 526 32.57 6.55 24.35
N CYS A 527 32.04 5.35 24.20
CA CYS A 527 32.83 4.12 24.24
C CYS A 527 32.52 3.30 23.00
N VAL A 528 33.51 2.61 22.46
CA VAL A 528 33.35 1.65 21.37
C VAL A 528 33.73 0.26 21.84
N PHE A 529 32.92 -0.73 21.51
CA PHE A 529 33.20 -2.15 21.68
C PHE A 529 33.67 -2.75 20.35
N ASP A 530 34.78 -3.46 20.42
CA ASP A 530 35.52 -4.00 19.29
C ASP A 530 35.72 -5.52 19.49
N PRO A 531 34.82 -6.38 18.97
CA PRO A 531 34.86 -7.82 19.24
C PRO A 531 36.08 -8.52 18.60
N GLU A 532 36.75 -7.88 17.64
CA GLU A 532 38.01 -8.39 17.07
C GLU A 532 39.16 -8.41 18.10
N ARG A 533 38.98 -7.76 19.25
CA ARG A 533 39.92 -7.76 20.38
C ARG A 533 39.65 -8.86 21.41
N GLU A 534 38.57 -9.64 21.26
CA GLU A 534 38.30 -10.76 22.16
C GLU A 534 39.27 -11.92 21.82
N GLY A 535 40.16 -12.24 22.77
CA GLY A 535 41.13 -13.33 22.61
C GLY A 535 40.47 -14.72 22.55
N PRO A 536 41.12 -15.71 21.92
CA PRO A 536 40.57 -17.06 21.75
C PRO A 536 40.20 -17.71 23.09
N SER A 537 39.03 -18.34 23.14
CA SER A 537 38.33 -18.71 24.37
C SER A 537 38.92 -19.91 25.15
N GLU A 538 39.83 -20.67 24.55
CA GLU A 538 40.32 -21.96 25.08
C GLU A 538 41.17 -21.85 26.36
N GLN A 539 41.61 -20.66 26.76
CA GLN A 539 42.44 -20.43 27.95
C GLN A 539 41.79 -19.48 28.98
N ARG A 540 40.50 -19.67 29.28
CA ARG A 540 39.81 -18.98 30.41
C ARG A 540 39.83 -19.82 31.71
N PRO A 541 40.84 -19.69 32.60
CA PRO A 541 40.81 -20.33 33.92
C PRO A 541 39.71 -19.72 34.79
N ARG A 542 38.87 -20.57 35.40
CA ARG A 542 37.60 -20.19 36.06
C ARG A 542 37.68 -19.23 37.27
N ARG A 543 38.85 -18.66 37.63
CA ARG A 543 39.07 -17.93 38.90
C ARG A 543 39.95 -16.68 38.87
N THR A 544 40.14 -16.03 37.73
CA THR A 544 40.68 -14.64 37.68
C THR A 544 40.18 -13.89 36.43
N PRO A 545 39.67 -12.65 36.56
CA PRO A 545 39.30 -11.83 35.41
C PRO A 545 40.56 -11.22 34.77
N VAL A 546 41.04 -11.85 33.69
CA VAL A 546 42.03 -11.21 32.80
C VAL A 546 41.27 -10.22 31.91
N LEU A 547 41.47 -8.93 32.16
CA LEU A 547 40.79 -7.85 31.43
C LEU A 547 41.35 -7.71 30.00
N THR A 548 40.77 -8.43 29.04
CA THR A 548 40.80 -8.03 27.63
C THR A 548 39.91 -6.80 27.46
N SER A 549 40.50 -5.61 27.29
CA SER A 549 39.70 -4.39 27.12
C SER A 549 39.18 -4.26 25.68
N CYS A 550 38.16 -5.06 25.34
CA CYS A 550 37.40 -4.92 24.10
C CYS A 550 36.66 -3.58 24.01
N TRP A 551 36.57 -2.84 25.11
CA TRP A 551 36.05 -1.47 25.19
C TRP A 551 37.18 -0.44 25.12
N GLU A 552 37.00 0.58 24.27
CA GLU A 552 37.88 1.74 24.12
C GLU A 552 37.07 3.04 24.35
N ASN A 553 37.67 4.05 24.98
CA ASN A 553 37.07 5.38 25.09
C ASN A 553 37.40 6.22 23.86
N LYS A 554 36.39 6.92 23.33
CA LYS A 554 36.52 7.88 22.22
C LYS A 554 36.29 9.31 22.70
N SER A 555 36.54 10.28 21.84
CA SER A 555 36.29 11.69 22.13
C SER A 555 34.84 11.93 22.54
N LYS A 556 34.67 12.83 23.52
CA LYS A 556 33.39 13.08 24.20
C LYS A 556 32.50 13.96 23.33
N MET A 557 31.19 13.72 23.39
CA MET A 557 30.18 14.61 22.80
C MET A 557 30.30 16.04 23.36
N ASN A 558 29.85 17.04 22.60
CA ASN A 558 29.80 18.42 23.06
C ASN A 558 28.78 18.59 24.19
N TYR A 559 27.63 17.90 24.12
CA TYR A 559 26.55 17.98 25.12
C TYR A 559 26.38 16.67 25.90
N ALA A 560 25.92 16.78 27.15
CA ALA A 560 25.58 15.62 27.98
C ALA A 560 24.10 15.27 27.77
N ARG A 561 23.80 14.00 27.51
CA ARG A 561 22.44 13.57 27.14
C ARG A 561 22.13 12.11 27.50
N CYS A 562 20.85 11.84 27.72
CA CYS A 562 20.25 10.50 27.82
C CYS A 562 18.89 10.49 27.10
N PHE A 563 18.37 9.30 26.77
CA PHE A 563 17.12 9.14 25.98
C PHE A 563 17.14 9.90 24.64
N HIS A 564 18.35 10.15 24.13
CA HIS A 564 18.66 10.59 22.78
C HIS A 564 18.64 9.39 21.83
N LYS A 565 18.55 9.63 20.53
CA LYS A 565 18.79 8.59 19.52
C LYS A 565 20.07 8.82 18.73
N MET A 566 20.61 7.73 18.20
CA MET A 566 21.87 7.67 17.48
C MET A 566 21.76 6.69 16.33
N ILE A 567 22.24 7.07 15.15
CA ILE A 567 22.21 6.23 13.95
C ILE A 567 23.50 6.35 13.16
N SER A 568 23.94 5.25 12.54
CA SER A 568 25.04 5.26 11.58
C SER A 568 24.52 5.58 10.17
N HIS A 569 25.15 6.54 9.51
CA HIS A 569 24.80 6.96 8.15
C HIS A 569 26.04 7.51 7.42
N ASN A 570 26.23 7.13 6.15
CA ASN A 570 27.36 7.54 5.30
C ASN A 570 28.73 7.53 6.01
N GLY A 571 29.05 6.43 6.70
CA GLY A 571 30.33 6.23 7.40
C GLY A 571 30.50 6.96 8.74
N LYS A 572 29.47 7.68 9.21
CA LYS A 572 29.51 8.52 10.43
C LYS A 572 28.39 8.19 11.40
N LEU A 573 28.49 8.67 12.64
CA LEU A 573 27.41 8.61 13.62
C LEU A 573 26.72 9.97 13.71
N TYR A 574 25.39 9.98 13.78
CA TYR A 574 24.59 11.17 14.06
C TYR A 574 23.78 10.95 15.34
N VAL A 575 23.75 11.97 16.21
CA VAL A 575 23.11 11.96 17.53
C VAL A 575 22.08 13.08 17.63
N PHE A 576 20.90 12.74 18.15
CA PHE A 576 19.71 13.60 18.13
C PHE A 576 19.01 13.63 19.49
N GLY A 577 18.64 14.83 19.94
CA GLY A 577 17.70 15.00 21.05
C GLY A 577 18.22 14.51 22.41
N GLY A 578 17.28 14.05 23.24
CA GLY A 578 17.57 13.57 24.59
C GLY A 578 17.71 14.69 25.63
N VAL A 579 17.67 14.28 26.90
CA VAL A 579 17.57 15.14 28.07
C VAL A 579 18.95 15.34 28.67
N CYS A 580 19.27 16.57 29.10
CA CYS A 580 20.38 16.85 30.00
C CYS A 580 19.84 16.93 31.44
N VAL A 581 20.41 16.16 32.37
CA VAL A 581 19.96 16.11 33.77
C VAL A 581 21.15 16.32 34.71
N ILE A 582 21.03 17.35 35.55
CA ILE A 582 22.01 17.71 36.57
C ILE A 582 21.39 17.42 37.94
N LEU A 583 21.83 16.35 38.61
CA LEU A 583 21.28 15.93 39.90
C LEU A 583 21.85 16.77 41.06
N ARG A 584 21.55 18.07 41.09
CA ARG A 584 22.00 18.99 42.16
C ARG A 584 20.91 19.99 42.55
N ALA A 585 20.27 19.74 43.69
CA ALA A 585 19.34 20.60 44.43
C ALA A 585 18.02 20.99 43.74
N SER A 586 17.97 21.15 42.42
CA SER A 586 16.73 21.26 41.64
C SER A 586 16.66 20.15 40.58
N PHE A 587 15.46 19.63 40.31
CA PHE A 587 15.21 18.68 39.21
C PHE A 587 15.00 19.45 37.89
N GLU A 588 16.01 20.20 37.46
CA GLU A 588 16.00 20.92 36.18
C GLU A 588 16.48 20.00 35.05
N SER A 589 15.53 19.35 34.38
CA SER A 589 15.74 18.60 33.14
C SER A 589 15.74 19.55 31.94
N GLN A 590 16.94 19.91 31.45
CA GLN A 590 17.05 20.74 30.26
C GLN A 590 17.01 19.89 28.99
N GLY A 591 16.13 20.26 28.05
CA GLY A 591 16.08 19.62 26.75
C GLY A 591 17.27 19.93 25.86
N CYS A 592 17.85 18.92 25.20
CA CYS A 592 18.93 19.10 24.24
C CYS A 592 18.39 18.99 22.79
N PRO A 593 18.02 20.09 22.11
CA PRO A 593 17.59 20.06 20.71
C PRO A 593 18.75 19.82 19.72
N SER A 594 20.00 19.83 20.20
CA SER A 594 21.16 19.85 19.32
C SER A 594 21.38 18.51 18.61
N THR A 595 21.86 18.63 17.37
CA THR A 595 22.34 17.54 16.55
C THR A 595 23.87 17.55 16.55
N GLU A 596 24.47 16.38 16.74
CA GLU A 596 25.92 16.21 16.69
C GLU A 596 26.28 15.07 15.74
N MET A 597 27.36 15.23 14.98
CA MET A 597 27.92 14.21 14.10
C MET A 597 29.34 13.86 14.54
N TYR A 598 29.62 12.57 14.68
CA TYR A 598 30.95 12.03 14.97
C TYR A 598 31.56 11.38 13.75
N ASN A 599 32.81 11.73 13.45
CA ASN A 599 33.61 11.09 12.41
C ASN A 599 34.59 10.08 13.05
N PRO A 600 34.45 8.76 12.80
CA PRO A 600 35.33 7.75 13.39
C PRO A 600 36.77 7.80 12.88
N GLU A 601 37.02 8.44 11.72
CA GLU A 601 38.35 8.53 11.11
C GLU A 601 39.24 9.60 11.78
N THR A 602 38.62 10.60 12.41
CA THR A 602 39.30 11.75 13.07
C THR A 602 39.12 11.75 14.58
N ASP A 603 38.17 10.97 15.12
CA ASP A 603 37.73 11.02 16.53
C ASP A 603 37.20 12.42 16.93
N GLU A 604 36.51 13.10 16.01
CA GLU A 604 35.99 14.46 16.24
C GLU A 604 34.45 14.53 16.19
N TRP A 605 33.87 15.41 17.02
CA TRP A 605 32.44 15.73 17.08
C TRP A 605 32.14 17.13 16.50
N THR A 606 31.36 17.19 15.44
CA THR A 606 30.86 18.44 14.85
C THR A 606 29.42 18.74 15.32
N ILE A 607 29.14 19.98 15.72
CA ILE A 607 27.78 20.44 16.00
C ILE A 607 27.10 20.82 14.67
N LEU A 608 25.89 20.30 14.44
CA LEU A 608 25.10 20.52 13.23
C LEU A 608 23.85 21.38 13.53
N ALA A 609 23.04 21.67 12.51
CA ALA A 609 21.78 22.37 12.70
C ALA A 609 20.89 21.63 13.72
N SER A 610 20.37 22.35 14.71
CA SER A 610 19.57 21.77 15.79
C SER A 610 18.11 21.58 15.38
N MET A 611 17.43 20.60 15.97
CA MET A 611 15.99 20.38 15.74
C MET A 611 15.18 21.59 16.20
N PRO A 612 14.10 21.99 15.50
CA PRO A 612 13.26 23.12 15.89
C PRO A 612 12.64 22.98 17.29
N ILE A 613 12.20 21.77 17.65
CA ILE A 613 11.76 21.41 19.01
C ILE A 613 12.50 20.16 19.46
N GLY A 614 13.29 20.31 20.54
CA GLY A 614 13.98 19.20 21.19
C GLY A 614 13.00 18.18 21.77
N ARG A 615 13.42 16.91 21.76
CA ARG A 615 12.59 15.76 22.15
C ARG A 615 13.41 14.57 22.66
N SER A 616 12.80 13.73 23.48
CA SER A 616 13.35 12.45 23.98
C SER A 616 12.39 11.29 23.68
N GLY A 617 12.88 10.05 23.69
CA GLY A 617 12.04 8.86 23.40
C GLY A 617 11.43 8.83 21.99
N HIS A 618 12.00 9.59 21.06
CA HIS A 618 11.63 9.64 19.65
C HIS A 618 12.24 8.45 18.89
N GLY A 619 11.65 8.09 17.76
CA GLY A 619 12.20 7.11 16.84
C GLY A 619 13.13 7.76 15.80
N VAL A 620 14.09 7.00 15.27
CA VAL A 620 14.97 7.46 14.17
C VAL A 620 15.12 6.36 13.11
N ALA A 621 15.06 6.75 11.83
CA ALA A 621 15.32 5.85 10.70
C ALA A 621 15.99 6.60 9.54
N VAL A 622 16.56 5.87 8.59
CA VAL A 622 17.04 6.42 7.30
C VAL A 622 16.04 6.05 6.20
N LEU A 623 15.62 7.03 5.42
CA LEU A 623 14.78 6.87 4.24
C LEU A 623 15.27 7.81 3.13
N ASP A 624 15.47 7.29 1.92
CA ASP A 624 15.84 8.07 0.72
C ASP A 624 17.02 9.07 0.93
N LYS A 625 18.06 8.63 1.67
CA LYS A 625 19.24 9.39 2.17
C LYS A 625 19.00 10.44 3.27
N GLN A 626 17.77 10.74 3.63
CA GLN A 626 17.45 11.62 4.76
C GLN A 626 17.40 10.82 6.07
N ILE A 627 17.65 11.48 7.20
CA ILE A 627 17.47 10.92 8.53
C ILE A 627 16.14 11.42 9.09
N MET A 628 15.18 10.53 9.31
CA MET A 628 13.87 10.84 9.85
C MET A 628 13.89 10.75 11.38
N VAL A 629 13.30 11.73 12.06
CA VAL A 629 13.00 11.71 13.50
C VAL A 629 11.48 11.71 13.67
N LEU A 630 10.95 10.67 14.33
CA LEU A 630 9.51 10.45 14.47
C LEU A 630 9.07 10.58 15.93
N GLY A 631 8.00 11.33 16.18
CA GLY A 631 7.32 11.37 17.47
C GLY A 631 8.20 11.82 18.65
N GLY A 632 8.05 11.15 19.79
CA GLY A 632 8.73 11.43 21.06
C GLY A 632 8.04 12.47 21.93
N LEU A 633 8.53 12.61 23.16
CA LEU A 633 8.10 13.63 24.11
C LEU A 633 8.89 14.93 23.85
N CYS A 634 8.20 16.01 23.54
CA CYS A 634 8.79 17.34 23.35
C CYS A 634 8.89 18.10 24.69
N TYR A 635 9.89 18.99 24.81
CA TYR A 635 10.16 19.73 26.07
C TYR A 635 9.13 20.80 26.46
N ASN A 636 8.10 21.00 25.64
CA ASN A 636 6.88 21.73 26.02
C ASN A 636 5.86 20.85 26.79
N GLY A 637 6.21 19.60 27.11
CA GLY A 637 5.34 18.67 27.85
C GLY A 637 4.34 17.93 26.98
N HIS A 638 4.51 17.93 25.66
CA HIS A 638 3.57 17.29 24.73
C HIS A 638 4.21 16.13 23.96
N TYR A 639 3.51 15.00 23.88
CA TYR A 639 3.79 13.91 22.95
C TYR A 639 3.58 14.39 21.51
N SER A 640 4.50 14.01 20.62
CA SER A 640 4.50 14.47 19.23
C SER A 640 3.93 13.43 18.26
N ASP A 641 3.19 13.91 17.27
CA ASP A 641 2.81 13.19 16.04
C ASP A 641 3.73 13.57 14.86
N SER A 642 4.59 14.58 15.05
CA SER A 642 5.41 15.16 13.99
C SER A 642 6.56 14.26 13.55
N ILE A 643 6.84 14.35 12.25
CA ILE A 643 8.04 13.79 11.62
C ILE A 643 8.93 14.99 11.24
N LEU A 644 10.17 14.96 11.68
CA LEU A 644 11.22 15.87 11.19
C LEU A 644 12.13 15.09 10.25
N THR A 645 12.61 15.72 9.18
CA THR A 645 13.66 15.16 8.31
C THR A 645 14.91 16.00 8.40
N PHE A 646 16.05 15.34 8.63
CA PHE A 646 17.38 15.95 8.55
C PHE A 646 18.05 15.59 7.24
N ASP A 647 18.59 16.60 6.59
CA ASP A 647 19.35 16.52 5.36
C ASP A 647 20.85 16.68 5.69
N PRO A 648 21.65 15.60 5.66
CA PRO A 648 23.07 15.67 6.02
C PRO A 648 23.95 16.39 4.99
N GLU A 649 23.48 16.53 3.74
CA GLU A 649 24.19 17.24 2.67
C GLU A 649 23.91 18.75 2.75
N GLU A 650 22.66 19.15 3.02
CA GLU A 650 22.31 20.57 3.23
C GLU A 650 22.58 21.10 4.65
N ASN A 651 22.77 20.22 5.64
CA ASN A 651 22.81 20.52 7.08
C ASN A 651 21.55 21.30 7.53
N LYS A 652 20.37 20.77 7.23
CA LYS A 652 19.07 21.41 7.52
C LYS A 652 18.04 20.42 8.05
N TRP A 653 17.16 20.93 8.89
CA TRP A 653 15.89 20.28 9.25
C TRP A 653 14.78 20.77 8.33
N LYS A 654 13.87 19.86 7.98
CA LYS A 654 12.65 20.10 7.22
C LYS A 654 11.48 19.52 8.03
N GLU A 655 10.35 20.22 8.03
CA GLU A 655 9.12 19.84 8.75
C GLU A 655 7.97 19.62 7.75
N ASP A 656 6.96 18.86 8.16
CA ASP A 656 5.75 18.53 7.38
C ASP A 656 5.99 17.96 5.95
N GLU A 657 7.22 17.51 5.61
CA GLU A 657 7.50 16.77 4.37
C GLU A 657 6.74 15.44 4.28
N TYR A 658 6.31 14.88 5.41
CA TYR A 658 5.63 13.58 5.52
C TYR A 658 4.38 13.71 6.41
N PRO A 659 3.34 12.88 6.20
CA PRO A 659 2.14 12.92 7.04
C PRO A 659 2.50 12.63 8.50
N ARG A 660 1.87 13.37 9.40
CA ARG A 660 1.93 13.13 10.84
C ARG A 660 1.51 11.68 11.16
N MET A 661 2.11 11.12 12.20
CA MET A 661 1.76 9.78 12.67
C MET A 661 0.28 9.74 13.09
N PRO A 662 -0.44 8.61 12.90
CA PRO A 662 -1.84 8.48 13.30
C PRO A 662 -2.12 8.75 14.79
N CYS A 663 -1.11 8.60 15.64
CA CYS A 663 -1.18 8.91 17.06
C CYS A 663 0.12 9.54 17.56
N LYS A 664 0.02 10.33 18.63
CA LYS A 664 1.15 10.95 19.33
C LYS A 664 1.78 9.91 20.25
N LEU A 665 3.06 9.61 20.08
CA LEU A 665 3.72 8.49 20.77
C LEU A 665 5.16 8.83 21.18
N ASP A 666 5.60 8.32 22.33
CA ASP A 666 7.01 8.17 22.69
C ASP A 666 7.37 6.70 22.98
N GLY A 667 8.62 6.44 23.39
CA GLY A 667 9.16 5.08 23.53
C GLY A 667 9.35 4.36 22.18
N LEU A 668 9.43 5.12 21.08
CA LEU A 668 9.30 4.61 19.72
C LEU A 668 10.50 3.81 19.25
N GLN A 669 10.28 2.56 18.87
CA GLN A 669 11.25 1.74 18.15
C GLN A 669 10.96 1.82 16.65
N VAL A 670 11.90 2.33 15.84
CA VAL A 670 11.67 2.57 14.40
C VAL A 670 12.83 2.01 13.57
N CYS A 671 12.51 1.42 12.43
CA CYS A 671 13.49 0.92 11.47
C CYS A 671 12.95 0.98 10.03
N SER A 672 13.78 0.63 9.05
CA SER A 672 13.38 0.47 7.65
C SER A 672 13.40 -1.02 7.30
N LEU A 673 12.26 -1.57 6.85
CA LEU A 673 12.07 -2.99 6.51
C LEU A 673 11.35 -3.16 5.18
N HIS A 674 11.70 -4.20 4.43
CA HIS A 674 10.91 -4.69 3.30
C HIS A 674 9.71 -5.50 3.79
N PHE A 675 8.56 -5.33 3.14
CA PHE A 675 7.32 -6.07 3.37
C PHE A 675 6.80 -6.63 2.05
N PRO A 676 6.01 -7.73 2.05
CA PRO A 676 5.33 -8.20 0.85
C PRO A 676 4.13 -7.29 0.56
N ASP A 677 4.17 -6.53 -0.54
CA ASP A 677 3.11 -5.56 -0.87
C ASP A 677 1.74 -6.24 -1.12
N ALA A 678 1.72 -7.51 -1.52
CA ALA A 678 0.52 -8.37 -1.56
C ALA A 678 -0.26 -8.44 -0.21
N ARG A 679 0.40 -8.17 0.92
CA ARG A 679 -0.22 -8.08 2.26
C ARG A 679 -0.56 -6.65 2.67
N LEU A 680 -0.01 -5.66 1.97
CA LEU A 680 -0.26 -4.22 2.16
C LEU A 680 -1.41 -3.72 1.28
N LEU A 681 -2.33 -4.61 0.89
CA LEU A 681 -3.63 -4.26 0.31
C LEU A 681 -4.70 -4.05 1.42
N LEU A 682 -4.35 -4.28 2.69
CA LEU A 682 -5.24 -4.17 3.85
C LEU A 682 -5.24 -2.74 4.44
N CYS A 683 -5.98 -1.84 3.78
CA CYS A 683 -6.37 -0.47 4.17
C CYS A 683 -5.29 0.49 4.77
N PRO A 684 -5.10 1.70 4.21
CA PRO A 684 -4.38 2.75 4.89
C PRO A 684 -5.13 3.20 6.16
N VAL A 685 -4.41 3.78 7.12
CA VAL A 685 -5.03 4.35 8.32
C VAL A 685 -5.89 5.54 7.91
N SER A 686 -7.14 5.53 8.34
CA SER A 686 -8.17 6.52 7.98
C SER A 686 -7.95 7.89 8.64
N GLY A 687 -6.87 8.57 8.24
CA GLY A 687 -6.65 9.99 8.52
C GLY A 687 -7.17 10.84 7.36
N SER A 688 -8.08 11.75 7.63
CA SER A 688 -8.71 12.61 6.63
C SER A 688 -7.71 13.57 5.96
N TRP A 689 -7.41 13.38 4.67
CA TRP A 689 -7.01 14.46 3.74
C TRP A 689 -7.34 14.10 2.28
N ARG A 690 -7.47 15.13 1.44
CA ARG A 690 -8.00 15.05 0.07
C ARG A 690 -6.92 14.65 -0.94
N TRP A 691 -7.28 13.84 -1.92
CA TRP A 691 -6.69 13.98 -3.25
C TRP A 691 -7.29 15.22 -3.90
N ALA A 692 -6.49 16.29 -4.01
CA ALA A 692 -6.90 17.53 -4.66
C ALA A 692 -5.76 18.09 -5.51
N CYS A 693 -5.86 17.91 -6.83
CA CYS A 693 -5.04 18.68 -7.76
C CYS A 693 -5.64 20.09 -7.91
N ALA A 694 -4.87 21.09 -7.46
CA ALA A 694 -5.02 22.52 -7.73
C ALA A 694 -6.20 23.30 -7.09
N VAL A 695 -5.92 24.61 -6.93
CA VAL A 695 -6.81 25.77 -6.68
C VAL A 695 -7.53 25.88 -5.31
N GLY A 696 -7.48 27.09 -4.72
CA GLY A 696 -8.48 27.57 -3.74
C GLY A 696 -7.95 27.81 -2.32
N ALA A 697 -7.67 29.08 -1.99
CA ALA A 697 -7.28 29.50 -0.63
C ALA A 697 -8.47 29.59 0.34
N GLY A 698 -8.23 29.56 1.67
CA GLY A 698 -9.22 30.09 2.63
C GLY A 698 -9.20 29.62 4.09
N ALA A 699 -8.39 30.28 4.93
CA ALA A 699 -8.66 30.58 6.35
C ALA A 699 -8.82 29.45 7.43
N SER A 700 -8.81 29.92 8.68
CA SER A 700 -8.90 29.26 10.00
C SER A 700 -9.19 30.39 11.04
N PRO A 701 -9.32 30.21 12.38
CA PRO A 701 -9.48 29.00 13.22
C PRO A 701 -10.61 29.12 14.30
N ALA A 702 -10.63 28.18 15.27
CA ALA A 702 -11.17 28.30 16.65
C ALA A 702 -12.72 28.21 16.85
N ALA A 703 -13.27 27.97 18.06
CA ALA A 703 -12.69 27.94 19.42
C ALA A 703 -13.43 27.02 20.44
N GLN A 704 -12.72 26.65 21.53
CA GLN A 704 -13.12 26.53 22.96
C GLN A 704 -14.46 25.85 23.38
N VAL A 705 -14.49 24.76 24.19
CA VAL A 705 -14.11 24.54 25.62
C VAL A 705 -15.23 24.82 26.66
N THR A 706 -15.70 23.76 27.35
CA THR A 706 -16.07 23.62 28.80
C THR A 706 -16.63 22.20 29.04
N HIS A 707 -16.15 21.38 30.00
CA HIS A 707 -16.53 21.29 31.44
C HIS A 707 -18.05 21.16 31.67
N ASN A 708 -18.61 20.24 32.48
CA ASN A 708 -18.10 19.53 33.68
C ASN A 708 -19.08 18.40 34.15
N ARG A 709 -18.58 17.37 34.87
CA ARG A 709 -19.20 16.62 36.02
C ARG A 709 -20.63 15.99 35.87
N ALA A 710 -21.06 14.99 36.66
CA ALA A 710 -20.44 13.95 37.50
C ALA A 710 -21.54 12.93 37.91
N ASP A 711 -21.16 11.90 38.69
CA ASP A 711 -22.02 10.91 39.38
C ASP A 711 -22.80 9.91 38.48
N GLY A 712 -23.00 8.63 38.86
CA GLY A 712 -22.33 7.88 39.93
C GLY A 712 -23.21 6.88 40.70
N GLN A 713 -23.43 5.66 40.19
CA GLN A 713 -23.94 4.54 41.01
C GLN A 713 -23.52 3.15 40.49
N LYS A 714 -23.46 2.16 41.39
CA LYS A 714 -23.09 0.76 41.13
C LYS A 714 -24.27 -0.18 41.43
N PHE A 715 -24.54 -1.14 40.55
CA PHE A 715 -25.10 -2.50 40.77
C PHE A 715 -25.23 -3.15 39.36
N SER A 716 -25.12 -4.46 39.13
CA SER A 716 -24.66 -5.62 39.92
C SER A 716 -24.11 -6.71 38.95
N THR A 717 -23.52 -7.79 39.47
CA THR A 717 -22.78 -8.80 38.68
C THR A 717 -23.64 -9.83 37.92
N GLU A 718 -22.96 -10.50 36.97
CA GLU A 718 -23.25 -11.83 36.41
C GLU A 718 -24.45 -12.04 35.45
N ARG A 719 -24.12 -12.12 34.15
CA ARG A 719 -24.21 -13.38 33.37
C ARG A 719 -23.38 -13.27 32.10
N TYR A 720 -22.24 -13.98 32.04
CA TYR A 720 -21.48 -14.14 30.80
C TYR A 720 -22.24 -15.04 29.83
N VAL A 721 -22.72 -14.48 28.71
CA VAL A 721 -23.23 -15.25 27.58
C VAL A 721 -22.09 -15.42 26.58
N THR A 722 -21.58 -16.65 26.46
CA THR A 722 -20.55 -17.00 25.47
C THR A 722 -21.17 -16.99 24.08
N MET A 723 -21.09 -15.85 23.38
CA MET A 723 -21.54 -15.77 21.99
C MET A 723 -20.67 -16.65 21.10
N ALA A 724 -21.30 -17.38 20.18
CA ALA A 724 -20.63 -18.29 19.25
C ALA A 724 -19.96 -17.53 18.09
N ASN A 725 -18.94 -16.72 18.41
CA ASN A 725 -17.98 -16.13 17.48
C ASN A 725 -16.69 -15.71 18.24
N GLU A 726 -15.81 -16.67 18.53
CA GLU A 726 -14.42 -16.38 18.95
C GLU A 726 -13.52 -15.89 17.78
N ALA A 727 -14.13 -15.48 16.68
CA ALA A 727 -13.49 -14.83 15.55
C ALA A 727 -14.15 -13.46 15.28
N ARG A 728 -13.38 -12.39 15.55
CA ARG A 728 -13.43 -11.06 14.90
C ARG A 728 -14.82 -10.59 14.41
N PRO A 729 -15.58 -9.79 15.18
CA PRO A 729 -16.75 -9.09 14.63
C PRO A 729 -16.30 -7.98 13.67
N CYS A 730 -16.17 -8.31 12.38
CA CYS A 730 -15.93 -7.37 11.29
C CYS A 730 -17.21 -7.18 10.47
N PRO A 731 -17.69 -5.95 10.20
CA PRO A 731 -18.92 -5.70 9.45
C PRO A 731 -18.68 -5.46 7.96
N CYS A 732 -19.72 -5.73 7.16
CA CYS A 732 -19.91 -5.28 5.78
C CYS A 732 -18.68 -5.18 4.87
N ALA A 733 -18.22 -6.33 4.38
CA ALA A 733 -17.55 -6.45 3.08
C ALA A 733 -18.49 -7.11 2.06
N LEU A 734 -19.01 -6.32 1.12
CA LEU A 734 -19.88 -6.80 0.04
C LEU A 734 -19.07 -7.35 -1.15
N GLY A 735 -18.11 -8.22 -0.85
CA GLY A 735 -17.29 -8.92 -1.85
C GLY A 735 -16.31 -8.01 -2.60
N ASP A 736 -15.34 -7.46 -1.87
CA ASP A 736 -14.16 -6.70 -2.29
C ASP A 736 -14.06 -6.32 -3.79
N ARG A 737 -14.45 -5.07 -4.10
CA ARG A 737 -13.90 -4.29 -5.21
C ARG A 737 -13.00 -3.18 -4.65
N MET A 738 -11.80 -3.56 -4.21
CA MET A 738 -10.86 -2.62 -3.56
C MET A 738 -10.32 -1.54 -4.51
N ASP A 739 -10.28 -1.79 -5.82
CA ASP A 739 -9.88 -0.82 -6.85
C ASP A 739 -11.04 0.11 -7.30
N TYR A 740 -12.09 0.28 -6.48
CA TYR A 740 -13.29 1.04 -6.84
C TYR A 740 -13.14 2.56 -6.63
N GLY A 741 -13.05 3.31 -7.72
CA GLY A 741 -13.19 4.78 -7.72
C GLY A 741 -14.66 5.22 -7.63
N SER A 742 -14.96 6.11 -6.70
CA SER A 742 -16.29 6.71 -6.48
C SER A 742 -16.84 7.39 -7.74
N LEU A 743 -18.07 7.02 -8.15
CA LEU A 743 -18.77 7.63 -9.29
C LEU A 743 -19.73 8.76 -8.89
N GLY A 744 -19.89 9.01 -7.58
CA GLY A 744 -20.70 10.08 -7.01
C GLY A 744 -19.91 11.22 -6.37
N GLU A 745 -20.65 12.26 -6.00
CA GLU A 745 -20.16 13.48 -5.37
C GLU A 745 -20.60 13.53 -3.90
N GLU A 746 -19.74 14.00 -2.99
CA GLU A 746 -20.18 14.40 -1.65
C GLU A 746 -20.81 15.80 -1.72
N ILE A 747 -22.07 15.92 -1.29
CA ILE A 747 -22.83 17.17 -1.24
C ILE A 747 -23.46 17.37 0.14
N ARG A 748 -23.92 18.59 0.42
CA ARG A 748 -24.68 18.91 1.63
C ARG A 748 -26.14 19.21 1.27
N ILE A 749 -27.05 18.35 1.70
CA ILE A 749 -28.49 18.50 1.53
C ILE A 749 -29.05 19.22 2.77
N GLU A 750 -29.10 20.54 2.70
CA GLU A 750 -29.44 21.46 3.81
C GLU A 750 -28.54 21.28 5.05
N HIS A 751 -28.89 20.35 5.95
CA HIS A 751 -28.18 20.03 7.18
C HIS A 751 -27.59 18.62 7.22
N VAL A 752 -27.89 17.79 6.20
CA VAL A 752 -27.43 16.40 6.07
C VAL A 752 -26.34 16.33 5.01
N ASP A 753 -25.14 15.90 5.37
CA ASP A 753 -24.08 15.59 4.40
C ASP A 753 -24.39 14.23 3.73
N ALA A 754 -24.17 14.09 2.42
CA ALA A 754 -24.60 12.93 1.65
C ALA A 754 -23.69 12.62 0.46
N TYR A 755 -23.53 11.33 0.14
CA TYR A 755 -22.92 10.85 -1.10
C TYR A 755 -23.99 10.62 -2.16
N VAL A 756 -23.83 11.22 -3.35
CA VAL A 756 -24.88 11.32 -4.37
C VAL A 756 -24.38 11.00 -5.77
N VAL A 757 -25.08 10.10 -6.46
CA VAL A 757 -24.66 9.50 -7.74
C VAL A 757 -25.75 9.73 -8.78
N LYS A 758 -25.50 10.57 -9.79
CA LYS A 758 -26.48 10.91 -10.83
C LYS A 758 -26.49 9.82 -11.93
N PRO A 759 -27.58 9.07 -12.13
CA PRO A 759 -27.61 7.98 -13.10
C PRO A 759 -27.74 8.48 -14.54
N THR A 760 -26.92 7.94 -15.44
CA THR A 760 -26.96 8.24 -16.89
C THR A 760 -28.08 7.51 -17.64
N SER A 761 -28.76 6.53 -17.03
CA SER A 761 -29.60 5.54 -17.73
C SER A 761 -31.06 5.46 -17.27
N ALA A 762 -31.46 6.15 -16.19
CA ALA A 762 -32.79 5.95 -15.56
C ALA A 762 -33.38 7.23 -14.94
N PRO A 763 -33.80 8.23 -15.75
CA PRO A 763 -34.49 9.41 -15.23
C PRO A 763 -35.78 9.02 -14.48
N GLY A 764 -36.00 9.61 -13.30
CA GLY A 764 -37.21 9.44 -12.51
C GLY A 764 -37.24 8.28 -11.50
N LYS A 765 -36.13 7.57 -11.27
CA LYS A 765 -35.99 6.59 -10.17
C LYS A 765 -34.87 6.99 -9.20
N ALA A 766 -35.05 6.70 -7.92
CA ALA A 766 -34.04 6.84 -6.88
C ALA A 766 -34.02 5.65 -5.92
N VAL A 767 -32.89 5.42 -5.26
CA VAL A 767 -32.77 4.57 -4.08
C VAL A 767 -32.06 5.37 -2.99
N ILE A 768 -32.53 5.24 -1.75
CA ILE A 768 -31.85 5.70 -0.54
C ILE A 768 -31.14 4.49 0.07
N VAL A 769 -29.80 4.55 0.16
CA VAL A 769 -28.98 3.55 0.85
C VAL A 769 -28.70 4.03 2.26
N ILE A 770 -29.14 3.27 3.26
CA ILE A 770 -28.94 3.58 4.68
C ILE A 770 -27.78 2.76 5.24
N GLN A 771 -26.84 3.46 5.89
CA GLN A 771 -25.72 2.86 6.60
C GLN A 771 -26.15 1.93 7.75
N ASP A 772 -25.27 1.00 8.09
CA ASP A 772 -25.27 0.38 9.42
C ASP A 772 -24.60 1.33 10.45
N ILE A 773 -24.49 0.91 11.71
CA ILE A 773 -23.91 1.68 12.84
C ILE A 773 -22.53 2.29 12.56
N PHE A 774 -21.80 1.78 11.57
CA PHE A 774 -20.45 2.17 11.16
C PHE A 774 -20.39 3.40 10.22
N GLY A 775 -21.53 3.94 9.77
CA GLY A 775 -21.60 5.24 9.09
C GLY A 775 -21.61 5.21 7.55
N TRP A 776 -22.06 6.33 6.97
CA TRP A 776 -22.21 6.54 5.52
C TRP A 776 -20.89 6.65 4.75
N GLN A 777 -19.78 6.92 5.45
CA GLN A 777 -18.44 7.05 4.85
C GLN A 777 -17.77 5.71 4.52
N LEU A 778 -18.35 4.57 4.95
CA LEU A 778 -17.84 3.25 4.60
C LEU A 778 -17.86 3.04 3.07
N PRO A 779 -16.73 2.61 2.45
CA PRO A 779 -16.66 2.37 1.01
C PRO A 779 -17.72 1.42 0.47
N ASN A 780 -18.08 0.38 1.24
CA ASN A 780 -19.11 -0.59 0.83
C ASN A 780 -20.53 0.00 0.84
N THR A 781 -20.83 0.96 1.72
CA THR A 781 -22.11 1.69 1.71
C THR A 781 -22.21 2.61 0.50
N ARG A 782 -21.09 3.27 0.14
CA ARG A 782 -21.01 4.13 -1.04
C ARG A 782 -21.12 3.32 -2.34
N TYR A 783 -20.37 2.23 -2.48
CA TYR A 783 -20.44 1.30 -3.61
C TYR A 783 -21.86 0.76 -3.89
N MET A 784 -22.71 0.60 -2.86
CA MET A 784 -24.14 0.29 -3.07
C MET A 784 -24.93 1.49 -3.61
N ALA A 785 -24.66 2.70 -3.12
CA ALA A 785 -25.29 3.93 -3.60
C ALA A 785 -24.86 4.28 -5.04
N ASP A 786 -23.64 3.90 -5.44
CA ASP A 786 -23.16 3.96 -6.82
C ASP A 786 -24.00 3.13 -7.80
N MET A 787 -24.81 2.17 -7.31
CA MET A 787 -25.78 1.46 -8.14
C MET A 787 -27.11 2.21 -8.36
N LEU A 788 -27.44 3.25 -7.58
CA LEU A 788 -28.40 4.32 -7.89
C LEU A 788 -28.63 5.32 -6.72
N VAL A 789 -28.23 6.58 -6.93
CA VAL A 789 -28.79 7.81 -6.33
C VAL A 789 -28.24 8.36 -4.99
N VAL A 790 -28.68 8.01 -3.77
CA VAL A 790 -28.27 8.75 -2.53
C VAL A 790 -27.94 7.85 -1.34
N CYS A 791 -26.84 8.17 -0.63
CA CYS A 791 -26.49 7.68 0.72
C CYS A 791 -26.26 8.86 1.68
N PRO A 792 -27.20 9.18 2.59
CA PRO A 792 -27.16 10.39 3.42
C PRO A 792 -26.73 10.11 4.88
N ASP A 793 -26.15 11.10 5.54
CA ASP A 793 -25.71 10.98 6.93
C ASP A 793 -26.86 11.11 7.94
N PHE A 794 -27.60 10.02 8.17
CA PHE A 794 -28.56 9.92 9.27
C PHE A 794 -27.96 10.02 10.69
N PHE A 795 -26.64 10.13 10.87
CA PHE A 795 -26.04 10.49 12.16
C PHE A 795 -25.77 11.99 12.29
N VAL A 796 -25.92 12.78 11.22
CA VAL A 796 -25.83 14.25 11.18
C VAL A 796 -24.55 14.77 11.84
N GLY A 797 -23.40 14.23 11.41
CA GLY A 797 -22.07 14.61 11.92
C GLY A 797 -21.71 14.06 13.31
N LYS A 798 -22.56 13.23 13.93
CA LYS A 798 -22.21 12.47 15.14
C LYS A 798 -21.31 11.28 14.77
N GLU A 799 -20.37 10.95 15.65
CA GLU A 799 -19.46 9.81 15.42
C GLU A 799 -20.24 8.49 15.28
N PRO A 800 -19.94 7.68 14.23
CA PRO A 800 -20.47 6.32 14.09
C PRO A 800 -19.85 5.37 15.12
N TRP A 801 -20.38 4.16 15.21
CA TRP A 801 -19.81 3.09 16.03
C TRP A 801 -18.56 2.51 15.35
N SER A 802 -17.51 2.27 16.13
CA SER A 802 -16.31 1.54 15.72
C SER A 802 -16.26 0.16 16.41
N PRO A 803 -15.74 -0.90 15.75
CA PRO A 803 -15.42 -2.17 16.43
C PRO A 803 -14.44 -2.03 17.61
N SER A 804 -13.77 -0.88 17.76
CA SER A 804 -12.90 -0.54 18.89
C SER A 804 -13.61 0.14 20.06
N ASN A 805 -14.90 0.46 19.97
CA ASN A 805 -15.67 0.97 21.11
C ASN A 805 -16.03 -0.18 22.08
N ASP A 806 -16.16 0.14 23.37
CA ASP A 806 -16.63 -0.83 24.35
C ASP A 806 -18.14 -1.09 24.17
N TRP A 807 -18.49 -2.30 23.76
CA TRP A 807 -19.87 -2.77 23.59
C TRP A 807 -20.75 -2.63 24.83
N SER A 808 -20.19 -2.49 26.04
CA SER A 808 -20.99 -2.13 27.23
C SER A 808 -21.68 -0.76 27.10
N THR A 809 -21.07 0.16 26.34
CA THR A 809 -21.57 1.53 26.10
C THR A 809 -22.49 1.64 24.88
N PHE A 810 -22.70 0.56 24.12
CA PHE A 810 -23.45 0.60 22.85
C PHE A 810 -24.88 1.11 22.98
N GLN A 811 -25.56 0.85 24.10
CA GLN A 811 -26.90 1.38 24.36
C GLN A 811 -26.90 2.90 24.51
N LEU A 812 -25.89 3.49 25.18
CA LEU A 812 -25.75 4.94 25.34
C LEU A 812 -25.45 5.62 23.99
N TRP A 813 -24.68 4.97 23.11
CA TRP A 813 -24.44 5.45 21.73
C TRP A 813 -25.71 5.39 20.86
N LEU A 814 -26.61 4.44 21.14
CA LEU A 814 -27.88 4.25 20.42
C LEU A 814 -28.99 5.20 20.91
N GLU A 815 -28.95 5.65 22.18
CA GLU A 815 -29.96 6.53 22.78
C GLU A 815 -30.20 7.82 21.97
N ASP A 816 -29.14 8.45 21.47
CA ASP A 816 -29.20 9.68 20.67
C ASP A 816 -29.04 9.45 19.15
N ARG A 817 -28.99 8.18 18.70
CA ARG A 817 -28.91 7.73 17.30
C ARG A 817 -29.96 6.65 17.01
N LYS A 818 -31.21 6.86 17.42
CA LYS A 818 -32.28 5.88 17.19
C LYS A 818 -32.71 5.86 15.71
N PRO A 819 -32.82 4.68 15.05
CA PRO A 819 -33.23 4.56 13.64
C PRO A 819 -34.69 4.98 13.40
N THR A 820 -35.47 5.16 14.46
CA THR A 820 -36.84 5.68 14.45
C THR A 820 -36.92 7.20 14.68
N SER A 821 -35.78 7.91 14.77
CA SER A 821 -35.68 9.34 15.08
C SER A 821 -35.02 10.15 13.96
N ILE A 822 -35.15 9.68 12.72
CA ILE A 822 -34.51 10.20 11.50
C ILE A 822 -35.44 11.06 10.61
N ASN A 823 -36.58 11.51 11.15
CA ASN A 823 -37.65 12.06 10.31
C ASN A 823 -37.26 13.33 9.55
N LYS A 824 -36.52 14.27 10.17
CA LYS A 824 -36.14 15.55 9.53
C LYS A 824 -35.18 15.32 8.37
N GLU A 825 -34.31 14.35 8.56
CA GLU A 825 -33.25 13.94 7.66
C GLU A 825 -33.87 13.21 6.45
N VAL A 826 -34.87 12.33 6.69
CA VAL A 826 -35.68 11.70 5.64
C VAL A 826 -36.49 12.73 4.86
N ASP A 827 -37.18 13.66 5.52
CA ASP A 827 -37.99 14.71 4.87
C ASP A 827 -37.14 15.54 3.88
N VAL A 828 -35.95 15.97 4.32
CA VAL A 828 -35.00 16.74 3.50
C VAL A 828 -34.44 15.92 2.33
N VAL A 829 -34.10 14.64 2.53
CA VAL A 829 -33.63 13.76 1.46
C VAL A 829 -34.74 13.47 0.44
N LEU A 830 -35.97 13.16 0.88
CA LEU A 830 -37.11 12.92 -0.01
C LEU A 830 -37.47 14.16 -0.84
N LYS A 831 -37.42 15.35 -0.23
CA LYS A 831 -37.59 16.64 -0.91
C LYS A 831 -36.50 16.86 -1.97
N TYR A 832 -35.23 16.68 -1.63
CA TYR A 832 -34.12 16.78 -2.59
C TYR A 832 -34.29 15.81 -3.77
N LEU A 833 -34.65 14.55 -3.50
CA LEU A 833 -34.87 13.55 -4.55
C LEU A 833 -36.01 13.93 -5.50
N LYS A 834 -37.13 14.43 -4.98
CA LYS A 834 -38.27 14.89 -5.80
C LYS A 834 -37.90 16.15 -6.59
N ASP A 835 -37.43 17.19 -5.90
CA ASP A 835 -37.33 18.56 -6.44
C ASP A 835 -36.06 18.78 -7.29
N GLN A 836 -34.93 18.20 -6.89
CA GLN A 836 -33.62 18.42 -7.52
C GLN A 836 -33.16 17.25 -8.40
N CYS A 837 -33.58 16.02 -8.08
CA CYS A 837 -33.28 14.83 -8.90
C CYS A 837 -34.46 14.35 -9.77
N GLY A 838 -35.65 14.95 -9.64
CA GLY A 838 -36.83 14.59 -10.44
C GLY A 838 -37.35 13.17 -10.18
N ALA A 839 -37.07 12.57 -9.02
CA ALA A 839 -37.40 11.20 -8.71
C ALA A 839 -38.92 11.01 -8.51
N GLN A 840 -39.53 10.19 -9.38
CA GLN A 840 -40.95 9.83 -9.35
C GLN A 840 -41.22 8.55 -8.54
N ARG A 841 -40.20 7.70 -8.38
CA ARG A 841 -40.24 6.49 -7.53
C ARG A 841 -38.96 6.40 -6.71
N ILE A 842 -39.10 6.22 -5.40
CA ILE A 842 -38.00 6.21 -4.44
C ILE A 842 -38.02 4.87 -3.70
N GLY A 843 -36.96 4.07 -3.85
CA GLY A 843 -36.74 2.87 -3.03
C GLY A 843 -35.88 3.17 -1.80
N VAL A 844 -35.86 2.26 -0.83
CA VAL A 844 -34.94 2.32 0.33
C VAL A 844 -34.34 0.95 0.63
N VAL A 845 -33.04 0.89 0.93
CA VAL A 845 -32.32 -0.32 1.35
C VAL A 845 -31.41 0.01 2.52
N GLY A 846 -31.34 -0.87 3.52
CA GLY A 846 -30.50 -0.64 4.69
C GLY A 846 -30.20 -1.90 5.50
N PHE A 847 -29.14 -1.81 6.31
CA PHE A 847 -28.47 -2.94 6.93
C PHE A 847 -28.37 -2.79 8.45
N CYS A 848 -28.79 -3.82 9.20
CA CYS A 848 -28.91 -3.84 10.66
C CYS A 848 -29.56 -2.57 11.22
N TRP A 849 -28.81 -1.56 11.70
CA TRP A 849 -29.38 -0.27 12.10
C TRP A 849 -30.14 0.40 10.95
N GLY A 850 -29.53 0.44 9.77
CA GLY A 850 -30.15 0.92 8.55
C GLY A 850 -31.32 0.04 8.09
N GLY A 851 -31.35 -1.24 8.46
CA GLY A 851 -32.48 -2.13 8.20
C GLY A 851 -33.70 -1.73 9.03
N VAL A 852 -33.49 -1.42 10.32
CA VAL A 852 -34.54 -0.86 11.20
C VAL A 852 -35.03 0.49 10.68
N ALA A 853 -34.13 1.33 10.15
CA ALA A 853 -34.49 2.59 9.51
C ALA A 853 -35.30 2.40 8.20
N SER A 854 -34.92 1.46 7.33
CA SER A 854 -35.67 1.10 6.12
C SER A 854 -37.07 0.57 6.44
N HIS A 855 -37.19 -0.30 7.46
CA HIS A 855 -38.47 -0.78 7.99
C HIS A 855 -39.30 0.39 8.54
N TYR A 856 -38.68 1.33 9.26
CA TYR A 856 -39.35 2.52 9.79
C TYR A 856 -39.87 3.42 8.67
N MET A 857 -39.07 3.63 7.62
CA MET A 857 -39.48 4.43 6.47
C MET A 857 -40.65 3.80 5.71
N ALA A 858 -40.63 2.47 5.52
CA ALA A 858 -41.72 1.71 4.90
C ALA A 858 -43.05 1.72 5.70
N LEU A 859 -43.01 1.97 7.01
CA LEU A 859 -44.19 2.18 7.85
C LEU A 859 -44.69 3.63 7.82
N GLN A 860 -43.80 4.62 7.68
CA GLN A 860 -44.16 6.02 7.88
C GLN A 860 -44.45 6.79 6.58
N TYR A 861 -43.70 6.58 5.49
CA TYR A 861 -43.74 7.44 4.30
C TYR A 861 -44.39 6.76 3.08
N PRO A 862 -45.57 7.23 2.61
CA PRO A 862 -46.18 6.78 1.35
C PRO A 862 -45.32 7.04 0.10
N GLU A 863 -44.33 7.93 0.20
CA GLU A 863 -43.31 8.21 -0.83
C GLU A 863 -42.50 6.98 -1.24
N ILE A 864 -42.27 6.06 -0.32
CA ILE A 864 -41.42 4.89 -0.54
C ILE A 864 -42.17 3.92 -1.45
N SER A 865 -41.60 3.65 -2.61
CA SER A 865 -42.17 2.79 -3.63
C SER A 865 -41.83 1.31 -3.39
N ALA A 866 -40.74 1.02 -2.68
CA ALA A 866 -40.34 -0.31 -2.21
C ALA A 866 -39.24 -0.18 -1.12
N GLY A 867 -39.22 -1.12 -0.17
CA GLY A 867 -38.21 -1.19 0.89
C GLY A 867 -37.47 -2.54 0.95
N VAL A 868 -36.21 -2.50 1.38
CA VAL A 868 -35.41 -3.70 1.71
C VAL A 868 -34.79 -3.52 3.10
N SER A 869 -35.21 -4.37 4.04
CA SER A 869 -34.69 -4.42 5.42
C SER A 869 -33.80 -5.65 5.59
N VAL A 870 -32.49 -5.44 5.72
CA VAL A 870 -31.52 -6.51 5.91
C VAL A 870 -31.14 -6.54 7.39
N TYR A 871 -31.52 -7.60 8.10
CA TYR A 871 -31.37 -7.71 9.57
C TYR A 871 -32.01 -6.56 10.37
N GLY A 872 -33.16 -6.03 9.92
CA GLY A 872 -33.86 -4.93 10.61
C GLY A 872 -35.26 -5.31 11.11
N ILE A 873 -35.49 -5.20 12.43
CA ILE A 873 -36.81 -5.33 13.06
C ILE A 873 -37.02 -4.20 14.08
N ILE A 874 -38.11 -3.44 13.94
CA ILE A 874 -38.59 -2.52 14.99
C ILE A 874 -39.25 -3.34 16.11
N ARG A 875 -38.80 -3.14 17.35
CA ARG A 875 -39.24 -3.91 18.53
C ARG A 875 -40.19 -3.16 19.47
N GLU A 876 -40.25 -1.83 19.37
CA GLU A 876 -40.79 -0.95 20.43
C GLU A 876 -42.21 -0.41 20.17
N LYS A 877 -42.78 -0.60 18.98
CA LYS A 877 -44.08 -0.03 18.60
C LYS A 877 -45.12 -1.10 18.28
N GLU A 878 -46.38 -0.80 18.59
CA GLU A 878 -47.51 -1.62 18.16
C GLU A 878 -47.87 -1.45 16.68
N ASP A 879 -47.46 -0.39 15.98
CA ASP A 879 -47.77 -0.13 14.56
C ASP A 879 -46.86 -0.88 13.56
N SER A 880 -45.91 -1.70 14.04
CA SER A 880 -44.70 -2.12 13.32
C SER A 880 -44.89 -3.14 12.17
N TYR A 881 -46.11 -3.32 11.67
CA TYR A 881 -46.52 -4.24 10.61
C TYR A 881 -47.49 -3.60 9.60
N GLU A 882 -47.94 -2.37 9.82
CA GLU A 882 -48.83 -1.63 8.90
C GLU A 882 -47.99 -0.93 7.81
N LEU A 883 -47.32 -1.75 6.98
CA LEU A 883 -46.45 -1.25 5.91
C LEU A 883 -47.26 -0.48 4.87
N LYS A 884 -46.73 0.67 4.45
CA LYS A 884 -47.29 1.53 3.39
C LYS A 884 -46.69 1.22 2.01
N SER A 885 -45.52 0.59 1.98
CA SER A 885 -44.76 0.26 0.77
C SER A 885 -44.39 -1.22 0.72
N PRO A 886 -44.36 -1.88 -0.46
CA PRO A 886 -43.91 -3.25 -0.58
C PRO A 886 -42.50 -3.46 -0.01
N THR A 887 -42.32 -4.46 0.87
CA THR A 887 -41.06 -4.60 1.64
C THR A 887 -40.50 -6.02 1.67
N LEU A 888 -39.24 -6.18 1.27
CA LEU A 888 -38.45 -7.40 1.45
C LEU A 888 -37.68 -7.34 2.77
N PHE A 889 -37.72 -8.43 3.53
CA PHE A 889 -36.94 -8.63 4.75
C PHE A 889 -35.98 -9.82 4.58
N ILE A 890 -34.71 -9.64 4.96
CA ILE A 890 -33.65 -10.66 4.86
C ILE A 890 -33.07 -10.96 6.25
N PHE A 891 -33.10 -12.22 6.66
CA PHE A 891 -32.60 -12.70 7.97
C PHE A 891 -31.78 -14.00 7.85
N GLY A 892 -30.90 -14.26 8.83
CA GLY A 892 -30.22 -15.54 9.01
C GLY A 892 -30.92 -16.41 10.06
N GLU A 893 -31.01 -17.72 9.83
CA GLU A 893 -31.65 -18.67 10.75
C GLU A 893 -30.97 -18.73 12.14
N LYS A 894 -29.65 -18.56 12.18
CA LYS A 894 -28.78 -18.64 13.37
C LYS A 894 -28.25 -17.27 13.78
N ASP A 895 -29.05 -16.23 13.58
CA ASP A 895 -28.75 -14.87 14.02
C ASP A 895 -28.92 -14.75 15.57
N PRO A 896 -27.85 -14.41 16.33
CA PRO A 896 -27.92 -14.26 17.79
C PRO A 896 -28.42 -12.86 18.23
N VAL A 897 -28.47 -11.89 17.31
CA VAL A 897 -28.92 -10.51 17.57
C VAL A 897 -30.42 -10.39 17.33
N ILE A 898 -30.93 -11.07 16.30
CA ILE A 898 -32.34 -11.14 15.91
C ILE A 898 -32.76 -12.61 15.82
N THR A 899 -33.43 -13.11 16.86
CA THR A 899 -33.73 -14.54 16.95
C THR A 899 -34.79 -14.97 15.92
N LEU A 900 -34.73 -16.23 15.49
CA LEU A 900 -35.72 -16.82 14.58
C LEU A 900 -37.18 -16.72 15.11
N GLU A 901 -37.36 -16.64 16.43
CA GLU A 901 -38.65 -16.39 17.07
C GLU A 901 -39.16 -14.96 16.81
N GLN A 902 -38.28 -13.95 16.87
CA GLN A 902 -38.63 -12.56 16.51
C GLN A 902 -38.97 -12.43 15.03
N VAL A 903 -38.23 -13.10 14.15
CA VAL A 903 -38.51 -13.12 12.71
C VAL A 903 -39.87 -13.76 12.42
N LYS A 904 -40.18 -14.90 13.03
CA LYS A 904 -41.49 -15.56 12.91
C LYS A 904 -42.62 -14.71 13.52
N GLY A 905 -42.38 -14.04 14.64
CA GLY A 905 -43.33 -13.10 15.24
C GLY A 905 -43.65 -11.90 14.35
N LEU A 906 -42.65 -11.37 13.62
CA LEU A 906 -42.84 -10.35 12.59
C LEU A 906 -43.65 -10.92 11.41
N GLU A 907 -43.26 -12.08 10.87
CA GLU A 907 -43.95 -12.71 9.74
C GLU A 907 -45.43 -13.01 10.05
N THR A 908 -45.75 -13.50 11.25
CA THR A 908 -47.13 -13.73 11.70
C THR A 908 -47.92 -12.41 11.79
N LYS A 909 -47.36 -11.36 12.39
CA LYS A 909 -48.05 -10.06 12.48
C LYS A 909 -48.26 -9.40 11.11
N LEU A 910 -47.31 -9.56 10.19
CA LEU A 910 -47.47 -9.14 8.79
C LEU A 910 -48.59 -9.92 8.10
N LYS A 911 -48.71 -11.24 8.32
CA LYS A 911 -49.84 -12.06 7.81
C LYS A 911 -51.20 -11.66 8.37
N GLU A 912 -51.25 -11.18 9.61
CA GLU A 912 -52.50 -10.76 10.26
C GLU A 912 -52.95 -9.34 9.87
N ARG A 913 -52.01 -8.43 9.57
CA ARG A 913 -52.29 -6.97 9.56
C ARG A 913 -51.66 -6.16 8.43
N CYS A 914 -50.73 -6.70 7.63
CA CYS A 914 -50.15 -5.97 6.51
C CYS A 914 -51.08 -5.97 5.29
N SER A 915 -51.38 -4.80 4.73
CA SER A 915 -52.24 -4.63 3.55
C SER A 915 -51.49 -4.46 2.22
N VAL A 916 -50.15 -4.45 2.24
CA VAL A 916 -49.29 -4.37 1.05
C VAL A 916 -48.41 -5.62 0.95
N ASP A 917 -47.85 -5.89 -0.23
CA ASP A 917 -46.97 -7.03 -0.46
C ASP A 917 -45.71 -6.98 0.44
N TYR A 918 -45.34 -8.13 1.01
CA TYR A 918 -44.08 -8.28 1.74
C TYR A 918 -43.52 -9.67 1.50
N GLN A 919 -42.20 -9.81 1.68
CA GLN A 919 -41.52 -11.10 1.65
C GLN A 919 -40.54 -11.18 2.80
N VAL A 920 -40.52 -12.32 3.51
CA VAL A 920 -39.53 -12.61 4.55
C VAL A 920 -38.68 -13.78 4.08
N LYS A 921 -37.42 -13.53 3.72
CA LYS A 921 -36.44 -14.58 3.41
C LYS A 921 -35.59 -14.88 4.64
N ILE A 922 -35.53 -16.16 5.00
CA ILE A 922 -34.73 -16.67 6.12
C ILE A 922 -33.71 -17.66 5.55
N PHE A 923 -32.43 -17.31 5.63
CA PHE A 923 -31.36 -18.11 5.03
C PHE A 923 -30.83 -19.16 6.03
N PRO A 924 -30.83 -20.45 5.67
CA PRO A 924 -30.55 -21.55 6.60
C PRO A 924 -29.08 -21.56 7.04
N ASN A 925 -28.85 -21.92 8.30
CA ASN A 925 -27.57 -21.89 9.00
C ASN A 925 -26.86 -20.53 9.10
N GLN A 926 -27.38 -19.47 8.47
CA GLN A 926 -26.69 -18.17 8.40
C GLN A 926 -26.82 -17.34 9.68
N THR A 927 -25.78 -16.55 9.97
CA THR A 927 -25.67 -15.68 11.16
C THR A 927 -26.09 -14.24 10.86
N HIS A 928 -26.13 -13.37 11.88
CA HIS A 928 -26.13 -11.92 11.66
C HIS A 928 -25.00 -11.52 10.72
N GLY A 929 -25.24 -10.57 9.81
CA GLY A 929 -24.21 -10.08 8.87
C GLY A 929 -23.71 -11.11 7.84
N PHE A 930 -24.46 -12.19 7.51
CA PHE A 930 -23.96 -13.17 6.53
C PHE A 930 -23.80 -12.59 5.10
N VAL A 931 -24.73 -11.73 4.65
CA VAL A 931 -24.66 -10.93 3.40
C VAL A 931 -23.39 -10.08 3.32
N HIS A 932 -22.75 -9.84 4.46
CA HIS A 932 -21.65 -8.91 4.66
C HIS A 932 -20.27 -9.58 4.82
N ARG A 933 -20.15 -10.90 4.64
CA ARG A 933 -18.85 -11.59 4.69
C ARG A 933 -17.97 -11.30 3.45
N LYS A 934 -16.67 -11.08 3.68
CA LYS A 934 -15.64 -10.92 2.63
C LYS A 934 -15.65 -12.10 1.68
N ARG A 935 -15.19 -11.92 0.43
CA ARG A 935 -15.12 -13.02 -0.54
C ARG A 935 -14.18 -14.14 -0.09
N GLU A 936 -13.17 -13.80 0.70
CA GLU A 936 -12.21 -14.70 1.35
C GLU A 936 -12.80 -15.43 2.57
N ASP A 937 -13.76 -14.80 3.28
CA ASP A 937 -14.44 -15.35 4.47
C ASP A 937 -15.72 -16.15 4.12
N ILE A 938 -16.02 -16.30 2.83
CA ILE A 938 -17.13 -17.13 2.35
C ILE A 938 -16.68 -18.60 2.29
N ASN A 939 -17.17 -19.41 3.25
CA ASN A 939 -17.14 -20.86 3.12
C ASN A 939 -17.91 -21.30 1.87
N GLU A 940 -17.44 -22.33 1.16
CA GLU A 940 -18.10 -22.82 -0.05
C GLU A 940 -19.57 -23.24 0.17
N LEU A 941 -19.90 -23.70 1.39
CA LEU A 941 -21.27 -24.06 1.81
C LEU A 941 -22.19 -22.86 2.04
N ASP A 942 -21.64 -21.71 2.43
CA ASP A 942 -22.39 -20.47 2.68
C ASP A 942 -22.55 -19.63 1.39
N ARG A 943 -21.67 -19.87 0.41
CA ARG A 943 -21.57 -19.10 -0.84
C ARG A 943 -22.88 -18.96 -1.63
N PRO A 944 -23.72 -19.99 -1.81
CA PRO A 944 -24.97 -19.84 -2.57
C PRO A 944 -25.92 -18.86 -1.90
N TYR A 945 -26.09 -18.98 -0.57
CA TYR A 945 -26.98 -18.12 0.23
C TYR A 945 -26.51 -16.67 0.27
N ILE A 946 -25.19 -16.45 0.34
CA ILE A 946 -24.60 -15.10 0.33
C ILE A 946 -24.72 -14.42 -1.04
N LEU A 947 -24.74 -15.19 -2.14
CA LEU A 947 -24.97 -14.66 -3.48
C LEU A 947 -26.45 -14.40 -3.76
N GLU A 948 -27.34 -15.33 -3.44
CA GLU A 948 -28.80 -15.14 -3.56
C GLU A 948 -29.26 -13.90 -2.78
N ALA A 949 -28.86 -13.79 -1.51
CA ALA A 949 -29.19 -12.65 -0.65
C ALA A 949 -28.50 -11.33 -1.06
N ARG A 950 -27.61 -11.34 -2.06
CA ARG A 950 -27.05 -10.13 -2.69
C ARG A 950 -27.76 -9.79 -4.01
N GLU A 951 -28.14 -10.79 -4.79
CA GLU A 951 -28.98 -10.62 -5.99
C GLU A 951 -30.38 -10.11 -5.63
N ASP A 952 -30.94 -10.55 -4.51
CA ASP A 952 -32.21 -10.07 -3.94
C ASP A 952 -32.26 -8.55 -3.66
N MET A 953 -31.11 -7.88 -3.52
CA MET A 953 -31.03 -6.48 -3.08
C MET A 953 -30.85 -5.46 -4.21
N GLY A 954 -30.65 -5.89 -5.45
CA GLY A 954 -30.26 -4.97 -6.53
C GLY A 954 -30.77 -5.36 -7.92
N PRO A 955 -30.87 -4.40 -8.86
CA PRO A 955 -31.12 -4.70 -10.25
C PRO A 955 -29.93 -5.45 -10.86
N SER A 956 -30.23 -6.35 -11.80
CA SER A 956 -29.24 -7.19 -12.48
C SER A 956 -28.06 -6.40 -13.05
N GLY A 957 -26.85 -6.93 -12.87
CA GLY A 957 -25.66 -6.50 -13.61
C GLY A 957 -25.81 -6.70 -15.13
N PRO A 958 -24.81 -6.28 -15.93
CA PRO A 958 -24.87 -6.40 -17.40
C PRO A 958 -25.08 -7.86 -17.82
N PRO A 959 -25.85 -8.12 -18.89
CA PRO A 959 -26.29 -9.46 -19.24
C PRO A 959 -25.11 -10.36 -19.60
N VAL A 960 -24.96 -11.47 -18.87
CA VAL A 960 -24.10 -12.59 -19.29
C VAL A 960 -24.67 -13.14 -20.58
N VAL A 961 -23.94 -12.99 -21.68
CA VAL A 961 -24.36 -13.49 -23.00
C VAL A 961 -24.45 -15.02 -22.95
N PRO A 962 -25.64 -15.62 -23.16
CA PRO A 962 -25.76 -17.07 -23.21
C PRO A 962 -25.21 -17.57 -24.55
N THR A 963 -24.02 -18.18 -24.53
CA THR A 963 -23.51 -18.90 -25.70
C THR A 963 -24.41 -20.08 -26.02
N HIS A 964 -24.97 -20.09 -27.24
CA HIS A 964 -25.94 -21.08 -27.69
C HIS A 964 -25.50 -22.53 -27.49
N LEU A 965 -26.42 -23.36 -27.00
CA LEU A 965 -26.49 -24.80 -27.28
C LEU A 965 -27.95 -25.14 -27.59
N ASP A 966 -28.17 -25.99 -28.60
CA ASP A 966 -29.46 -26.08 -29.30
C ASP A 966 -30.60 -26.72 -28.50
N SER A 967 -31.81 -26.21 -28.75
CA SER A 967 -33.05 -26.74 -28.21
C SER A 967 -33.59 -27.91 -29.04
N THR A 968 -33.86 -29.05 -28.41
CA THR A 968 -34.97 -29.96 -28.79
C THR A 968 -35.71 -30.42 -27.53
N PRO A 969 -37.06 -30.54 -27.54
CA PRO A 969 -37.84 -30.69 -26.31
C PRO A 969 -38.28 -32.13 -26.01
N VAL A 970 -38.43 -32.46 -24.72
CA VAL A 970 -39.21 -33.61 -24.23
C VAL A 970 -40.13 -33.17 -23.09
N VAL A 971 -41.37 -33.65 -23.10
CA VAL A 971 -42.49 -33.19 -22.25
C VAL A 971 -42.44 -33.84 -20.85
N PRO A 972 -42.69 -33.08 -19.75
CA PRO A 972 -42.69 -33.63 -18.39
C PRO A 972 -43.99 -34.38 -18.02
N THR A 973 -43.87 -35.43 -17.22
CA THR A 973 -45.01 -36.08 -16.53
C THR A 973 -44.71 -36.27 -15.04
N ARG A 974 -45.76 -36.31 -14.21
CA ARG A 974 -45.69 -36.21 -12.74
C ARG A 974 -45.30 -37.52 -12.05
N PRO A 975 -44.62 -37.47 -10.89
CA PRO A 975 -44.53 -38.62 -9.99
C PRO A 975 -45.79 -38.77 -9.12
N ASN A 976 -46.18 -40.01 -8.78
CA ASN A 976 -46.91 -40.28 -7.53
C ASN A 976 -46.89 -41.78 -7.14
N SER A 977 -47.16 -42.05 -5.86
CA SER A 977 -47.44 -43.36 -5.23
C SER A 977 -46.41 -44.52 -5.31
N THR A 978 -45.89 -44.88 -4.13
CA THR A 978 -45.38 -46.20 -3.70
C THR A 978 -46.53 -47.20 -3.40
N PRO A 979 -46.31 -48.44 -2.89
CA PRO A 979 -45.12 -49.34 -2.84
C PRO A 979 -45.43 -50.78 -3.37
N VAL A 980 -44.47 -51.74 -3.28
CA VAL A 980 -44.57 -53.01 -2.49
C VAL A 980 -43.44 -54.04 -2.80
N VAL A 981 -42.83 -54.52 -1.70
CA VAL A 981 -41.86 -55.61 -1.44
C VAL A 981 -42.30 -56.98 -2.03
N PRO A 982 -41.41 -57.90 -2.51
CA PRO A 982 -40.20 -58.44 -1.83
C PRO A 982 -38.92 -58.50 -2.73
N THR A 983 -37.78 -59.17 -2.45
CA THR A 983 -37.39 -60.27 -1.51
C THR A 983 -35.87 -60.21 -1.13
N ARG A 984 -35.31 -61.33 -0.65
CA ARG A 984 -33.88 -61.72 -0.45
C ARG A 984 -33.73 -63.21 -0.92
N PRO A 985 -32.56 -63.90 -0.96
CA PRO A 985 -31.21 -63.58 -0.44
C PRO A 985 -30.07 -63.93 -1.49
N ASP A 986 -28.77 -64.24 -1.24
CA ASP A 986 -27.83 -64.16 -0.09
C ASP A 986 -26.32 -64.18 -0.54
N SER A 987 -25.41 -64.10 0.43
CA SER A 987 -24.11 -64.80 0.56
C SER A 987 -22.94 -64.64 -0.45
N THR A 988 -21.98 -63.78 -0.07
CA THR A 988 -20.50 -64.00 0.02
C THR A 988 -19.60 -64.31 -1.22
N PRO A 989 -18.26 -64.08 -1.13
CA PRO A 989 -17.36 -63.97 -2.31
C PRO A 989 -16.36 -65.14 -2.51
N VAL A 990 -15.62 -65.11 -3.63
CA VAL A 990 -14.48 -66.00 -3.95
C VAL A 990 -13.28 -65.18 -4.49
N LEU A 991 -12.05 -65.68 -4.28
CA LEU A 991 -10.77 -65.04 -4.65
C LEU A 991 -10.22 -65.47 -6.03
N SER A 992 -9.24 -64.71 -6.53
CA SER A 992 -8.20 -65.09 -7.52
C SER A 992 -8.68 -65.32 -8.97
N THR A 993 -7.84 -65.23 -10.01
CA THR A 993 -6.36 -65.28 -10.06
C THR A 993 -5.76 -64.31 -11.10
N MET A 994 -4.43 -64.22 -11.16
CA MET A 994 -3.64 -63.42 -12.11
C MET A 994 -3.86 -63.76 -13.58
N GLN A 995 -3.74 -62.73 -14.43
CA GLN A 995 -2.75 -62.71 -15.52
C GLN A 995 -2.19 -61.29 -15.68
#